data_AF-A0A2T5BLD1-F1
#
_entry.id   AF-A0A2T5BLD1-F1
#
_cell.length_a   1.000
_cell.length_b   1.000
_cell.length_c   1.000
_cell.angle_alpha   90.00
_cell.angle_beta   90.00
_cell.angle_gamma   90.00
#
_symmetry.space_group_name_H-M   'P 1'
#
loop_
_entity.id
_entity.type
_entity.pdbx_description
1 polymer ?
#
loop_
_entity_poly.entity_id
_entity_poly.type
_entity_poly.pdbx_seq_one_letter_code
_entity_poly.pdbx_strand_id
1 'polypeptide(L)'
;MTEVREPHTVAVVGAGAAGTLTAIQLCETAARRRTPLALVLLDPSPEAGRGTAYATRDPRHRLNVPAGGMSCYPDEPGHFTRWLCRHGEPTVNGADFATRYRYGAYLADTLAQAIVRAQGTVTVRRLRTRAESCTDAPGGRVCLRLADGGELTADSAVLATGPAAPSAGWAPPALRTSPRFVAEPWSTGALEGPGSDTADVLLVGTGLTAVDLALTLDRPGRTVHAVSRSGLLPQPHALNPAGPMPAPDLDDTSLNRLRRAVYRHVSRSVRTHGDWRPALDSLRPHTARLWRSLTPEERAEFVTHEGSLWNTHRHRMPPATAESVSRVRTARRLAVHTGAVTSAAERDGRLVVALSNGRTLHVGWVIDCTGPGRRFDDPLWGSLLASGAAVPGPLGMGVATREGRLLDAAGRSERPLFTLGAPRRGELWETTAIPEIRVQAAELAGQLLAPLSRTLSRTSRTSRSSPTSRSSRRPVDGHGLALSTHAEAAAAYRSGLDRVLKVRAGAEDAFARAVALDPGFALGHAALALLGHECGADVDVPRALAEAQRSARERSDERERSFVEVVTRRVHGDLGDTALVRHLGAHPADALALAVAVPTIAFSGVTDLDDEQALRLVEKTSPAHDGHWFHTSLLAFLRQEQGRLHEAGELAHRALAAEPASGHAVHALAHVHYESGAHVAGRDWLDGWVSGQGRGAVHRAHFSWHVALHELALDDPAAVRRRWFAQLAPGRVVTGVRALVDSGSLLWRARLSDSWRGELPSAGDILASVERDVLERPATAFTALHAAVALTAAGDLAALHRLRDHALGADDVQREVVAPLCEAFAALVEERFHDAAHGLDALLPVLRRVGGSAAQREVVEETLLYALVSAGRCDAARRLLDERLERKHAPRDRRLRAGLPV
;
A
#
# COMPACT_ATOMS: atom_id res chain seq x y z
N MET A 1 -3.37 50.44 -1.44
CA MET A 1 -4.32 49.59 -2.18
C MET A 1 -3.65 48.25 -2.40
N THR A 2 -4.01 47.24 -1.62
CA THR A 2 -3.59 45.85 -1.81
C THR A 2 -4.21 45.35 -3.12
N GLU A 3 -3.40 45.01 -4.12
CA GLU A 3 -3.89 44.33 -5.32
C GLU A 3 -4.64 43.06 -4.89
N VAL A 4 -5.96 43.06 -5.05
CA VAL A 4 -6.78 41.85 -4.91
C VAL A 4 -6.42 40.97 -6.10
N ARG A 5 -5.50 40.02 -5.87
CA ARG A 5 -5.03 39.11 -6.90
C ARG A 5 -6.18 38.17 -7.26
N GLU A 6 -6.63 38.21 -8.52
CA GLU A 6 -7.66 37.28 -8.99
C GLU A 6 -7.22 35.82 -8.78
N PRO A 7 -8.11 34.95 -8.29
CA PRO A 7 -7.78 33.55 -8.05
C PRO A 7 -7.47 32.83 -9.38
N HIS A 8 -6.47 31.94 -9.34
CA HIS A 8 -6.10 31.13 -10.50
C HIS A 8 -7.29 30.27 -10.94
N THR A 9 -7.67 30.36 -12.21
CA THR A 9 -8.84 29.67 -12.76
C THR A 9 -8.42 28.39 -13.48
N VAL A 10 -8.87 27.24 -12.98
CA VAL A 10 -8.63 25.92 -13.59
C VAL A 10 -9.94 25.34 -14.10
N ALA A 11 -10.01 25.05 -15.40
CA ALA A 11 -11.12 24.33 -16.01
C ALA A 11 -10.83 22.82 -16.06
N VAL A 12 -11.73 21.98 -15.56
CA VAL A 12 -11.65 20.51 -15.71
C VAL A 12 -12.77 20.09 -16.66
N VAL A 13 -12.38 19.61 -17.84
CA VAL A 13 -13.29 19.16 -18.89
C VAL A 13 -13.54 17.66 -18.74
N GLY A 14 -14.77 17.30 -18.37
CA GLY A 14 -15.19 15.97 -17.95
C GLY A 14 -15.25 15.87 -16.43
N ALA A 15 -16.42 15.51 -15.89
CA ALA A 15 -16.69 15.28 -14.47
C ALA A 15 -17.01 13.82 -14.17
N GLY A 16 -16.53 12.90 -15.02
CA GLY A 16 -16.43 11.48 -14.68
C GLY A 16 -15.32 11.21 -13.66
N ALA A 17 -14.95 9.95 -13.46
CA ALA A 17 -14.02 9.58 -12.40
C ALA A 17 -12.67 10.31 -12.46
N ALA A 18 -12.08 10.48 -13.66
CA ALA A 18 -10.81 11.19 -13.81
C ALA A 18 -10.90 12.66 -13.38
N GLY A 19 -11.89 13.40 -13.90
CA GLY A 19 -12.06 14.81 -13.55
C GLY A 19 -12.49 15.02 -12.10
N THR A 20 -13.26 14.09 -11.55
CA THR A 20 -13.64 14.09 -10.13
C THR A 20 -12.42 13.92 -9.24
N LEU A 21 -11.52 12.98 -9.55
CA LEU A 21 -10.28 12.79 -8.80
C LEU A 21 -9.38 14.03 -8.91
N THR A 22 -9.25 14.63 -10.09
CA THR A 22 -8.53 15.91 -10.26
C THR A 22 -9.16 17.01 -9.40
N ALA A 23 -10.48 17.15 -9.40
CA ALA A 23 -11.19 18.16 -8.64
C ALA A 23 -11.02 17.99 -7.12
N ILE A 24 -11.11 16.75 -6.61
CA ILE A 24 -10.83 16.41 -5.20
C ILE A 24 -9.41 16.87 -4.83
N GLN A 25 -8.42 16.43 -5.62
CA GLN A 25 -7.01 16.73 -5.37
C GLN A 25 -6.70 18.23 -5.44
N LEU A 26 -7.30 18.95 -6.39
CA LEU A 26 -7.19 20.41 -6.48
C LEU A 26 -7.79 21.10 -5.26
N CYS A 27 -9.01 20.74 -4.84
CA CYS A 27 -9.67 21.32 -3.68
C CYS A 27 -8.83 21.16 -2.41
N GLU A 28 -8.40 19.93 -2.13
CA GLU A 28 -7.65 19.63 -0.91
C GLU A 28 -6.23 20.20 -0.94
N THR A 29 -5.56 20.18 -2.08
CA THR A 29 -4.23 20.77 -2.22
C THR A 29 -4.28 22.28 -2.06
N ALA A 30 -5.26 22.96 -2.66
CA ALA A 30 -5.39 24.41 -2.53
C ALA A 30 -5.75 24.80 -1.09
N ALA A 31 -6.67 24.08 -0.44
CA ALA A 31 -7.02 24.29 0.96
C ALA A 31 -5.81 24.13 1.90
N ARG A 32 -5.07 23.02 1.74
CA ARG A 32 -3.85 22.74 2.52
C ARG A 32 -2.75 23.79 2.30
N ARG A 33 -2.60 24.31 1.09
CA ARG A 33 -1.63 25.37 0.74
C ARG A 33 -2.17 26.78 0.96
N ARG A 34 -3.45 26.94 1.36
CA ARG A 34 -4.17 28.22 1.43
C ARG A 34 -4.03 29.06 0.15
N THR A 35 -4.12 28.41 -1.00
CA THR A 35 -3.99 29.04 -2.33
C THR A 35 -5.38 29.29 -2.93
N PRO A 36 -5.80 30.55 -3.15
CA PRO A 36 -7.09 30.85 -3.77
C PRO A 36 -7.21 30.25 -5.17
N LEU A 37 -8.30 29.52 -5.42
CA LEU A 37 -8.53 28.82 -6.69
C LEU A 37 -9.98 28.99 -7.16
N ALA A 38 -10.17 29.27 -8.45
CA ALA A 38 -11.46 29.18 -9.11
C ALA A 38 -11.50 27.90 -9.97
N LEU A 39 -12.25 26.89 -9.54
CA LEU A 39 -12.37 25.60 -10.22
C LEU A 39 -13.67 25.54 -11.03
N VAL A 40 -13.57 25.27 -12.33
CA VAL A 40 -14.74 25.10 -13.21
C VAL A 40 -14.82 23.66 -13.71
N LEU A 41 -15.87 22.93 -13.34
CA LEU A 41 -16.14 21.58 -13.83
C LEU A 41 -17.10 21.64 -15.02
N LEU A 42 -16.67 21.19 -16.20
CA LEU A 42 -17.50 21.14 -17.41
C LEU A 42 -17.87 19.70 -17.74
N ASP A 43 -19.16 19.36 -17.65
CA ASP A 43 -19.63 18.03 -18.02
C ASP A 43 -21.14 18.05 -18.32
N PRO A 44 -21.60 17.43 -19.43
CA PRO A 44 -23.02 17.44 -19.81
C PRO A 44 -23.92 16.59 -18.90
N SER A 45 -23.36 15.70 -18.08
CA SER A 45 -24.13 14.84 -17.17
C SER A 45 -24.93 15.67 -16.15
N PRO A 46 -26.11 15.20 -15.69
CA PRO A 46 -26.80 15.84 -14.57
C PRO A 46 -26.05 15.71 -13.24
N GLU A 47 -25.22 14.68 -13.07
CA GLU A 47 -24.45 14.37 -11.84
C GLU A 47 -22.93 14.31 -12.14
N ALA A 48 -22.11 14.86 -11.24
CA ALA A 48 -20.65 14.71 -11.27
C ALA A 48 -20.23 13.47 -10.46
N GLY A 49 -18.99 13.00 -10.64
CA GLY A 49 -18.44 11.86 -9.90
C GLY A 49 -18.38 10.60 -10.75
N ARG A 50 -19.55 10.09 -11.12
CA ARG A 50 -19.70 8.72 -11.62
C ARG A 50 -19.05 8.50 -12.99
N GLY A 51 -19.33 9.40 -13.93
CA GLY A 51 -19.03 9.19 -15.35
C GLY A 51 -19.67 7.90 -15.91
N THR A 52 -19.38 7.59 -17.17
CA THR A 52 -20.00 6.45 -17.87
C THR A 52 -19.75 5.10 -17.19
N ALA A 53 -18.53 4.86 -16.71
CA ALA A 53 -18.13 3.57 -16.15
C ALA A 53 -18.86 3.19 -14.85
N TYR A 54 -19.26 4.18 -14.05
CA TYR A 54 -19.83 3.96 -12.70
C TYR A 54 -21.27 4.50 -12.57
N ALA A 55 -21.92 4.89 -13.67
CA ALA A 55 -23.29 5.37 -13.69
C ALA A 55 -24.35 4.24 -13.74
N THR A 56 -23.93 3.00 -14.02
CA THR A 56 -24.85 1.85 -14.05
C THR A 56 -25.55 1.65 -12.70
N ARG A 57 -26.84 1.27 -12.78
CA ARG A 57 -27.68 0.92 -11.62
C ARG A 57 -27.91 -0.59 -11.50
N ASP A 58 -27.37 -1.39 -12.41
CA ASP A 58 -27.49 -2.85 -12.34
C ASP A 58 -26.64 -3.36 -11.16
N PRO A 59 -27.24 -3.99 -10.13
CA PRO A 59 -26.51 -4.45 -8.95
C PRO A 59 -25.52 -5.57 -9.26
N ARG A 60 -25.61 -6.21 -10.44
CA ARG A 60 -24.69 -7.25 -10.89
C ARG A 60 -23.37 -6.67 -11.39
N HIS A 61 -23.34 -5.41 -11.78
CA HIS A 61 -22.14 -4.76 -12.32
C HIS A 61 -21.18 -4.42 -11.18
N ARG A 62 -20.09 -5.20 -11.10
CA ARG A 62 -19.07 -5.07 -10.07
C ARG A 62 -17.81 -4.37 -10.59
N LEU A 63 -17.05 -3.82 -9.66
CA LEU A 63 -15.68 -3.37 -9.92
C LEU A 63 -14.83 -4.59 -10.27
N ASN A 64 -13.87 -4.38 -11.17
CA ASN A 64 -12.88 -5.39 -11.56
C ASN A 64 -11.56 -5.25 -10.76
N VAL A 65 -11.50 -4.29 -9.83
CA VAL A 65 -10.39 -4.03 -8.92
C VAL A 65 -10.92 -4.18 -7.49
N PRO A 66 -10.20 -4.84 -6.57
CA PRO A 66 -10.60 -4.94 -5.18
C PRO A 66 -10.79 -3.57 -4.52
N ALA A 67 -11.67 -3.48 -3.53
CA ALA A 67 -12.04 -2.23 -2.87
C ALA A 67 -10.82 -1.49 -2.28
N GLY A 68 -9.81 -2.21 -1.76
CA GLY A 68 -8.57 -1.62 -1.26
C GLY A 68 -7.71 -0.94 -2.35
N GLY A 69 -7.94 -1.28 -3.63
CA GLY A 69 -7.33 -0.60 -4.77
C GLY A 69 -8.12 0.62 -5.24
N MET A 70 -9.35 0.83 -4.78
CA MET A 70 -10.28 1.78 -5.39
C MET A 70 -10.36 3.15 -4.69
N SER A 71 -9.56 3.42 -3.67
CA SER A 71 -9.53 4.74 -3.02
C SER A 71 -9.27 5.90 -3.99
N CYS A 72 -9.92 7.05 -3.76
CA CYS A 72 -9.61 8.33 -4.41
C CYS A 72 -8.21 8.86 -4.08
N TYR A 73 -7.63 8.39 -2.97
CA TYR A 73 -6.39 8.91 -2.40
C TYR A 73 -5.26 7.89 -2.57
N PRO A 74 -4.12 8.26 -3.17
CA PRO A 74 -2.96 7.38 -3.28
C PRO A 74 -2.40 6.94 -1.92
N ASP A 75 -2.42 7.85 -0.96
CA ASP A 75 -1.88 7.76 0.40
C ASP A 75 -2.86 7.16 1.42
N GLU A 76 -4.16 7.12 1.10
CA GLU A 76 -5.19 6.46 1.93
C GLU A 76 -5.89 5.30 1.22
N PRO A 77 -5.23 4.14 1.02
CA PRO A 77 -5.81 3.01 0.29
C PRO A 77 -7.08 2.45 0.95
N GLY A 78 -7.26 2.62 2.27
CA GLY A 78 -8.44 2.20 3.01
C GLY A 78 -9.63 3.17 2.98
N HIS A 79 -9.55 4.30 2.28
CA HIS A 79 -10.62 5.31 2.35
C HIS A 79 -11.96 4.79 1.80
N PHE A 80 -11.95 4.09 0.66
CA PHE A 80 -13.17 3.56 0.05
C PHE A 80 -13.80 2.43 0.87
N THR A 81 -13.01 1.54 1.46
CA THR A 81 -13.52 0.46 2.32
C THR A 81 -14.17 1.02 3.58
N ARG A 82 -13.51 1.96 4.26
CA ARG A 82 -14.12 2.69 5.40
C ARG A 82 -15.41 3.41 4.99
N TRP A 83 -15.45 3.98 3.78
CA TRP A 83 -16.67 4.60 3.26
C TRP A 83 -17.80 3.59 3.10
N LEU A 84 -17.54 2.42 2.50
CA LEU A 84 -18.54 1.36 2.33
C LEU A 84 -19.07 0.86 3.69
N CYS A 85 -18.18 0.65 4.68
CA CYS A 85 -18.57 0.26 6.03
C CYS A 85 -19.54 1.25 6.66
N ARG A 86 -19.27 2.56 6.54
CA ARG A 86 -20.18 3.61 7.03
C ARG A 86 -21.51 3.70 6.27
N HIS A 87 -21.58 3.17 5.05
CA HIS A 87 -22.74 3.24 4.17
C HIS A 87 -23.50 1.91 4.04
N GLY A 88 -23.46 1.10 5.10
CA GLY A 88 -24.29 -0.10 5.25
C GLY A 88 -23.65 -1.40 4.76
N GLU A 89 -22.34 -1.44 4.54
CA GLU A 89 -21.60 -2.67 4.19
C GLU A 89 -20.50 -2.95 5.24
N PRO A 90 -20.86 -3.22 6.51
CA PRO A 90 -19.91 -3.25 7.63
C PRO A 90 -18.87 -4.37 7.55
N THR A 91 -19.15 -5.44 6.81
CA THR A 91 -18.27 -6.61 6.67
C THR A 91 -17.33 -6.54 5.47
N VAL A 92 -17.40 -5.48 4.66
CA VAL A 92 -16.57 -5.35 3.46
C VAL A 92 -15.12 -5.06 3.84
N ASN A 93 -14.19 -5.75 3.19
CA ASN A 93 -12.76 -5.58 3.38
C ASN A 93 -12.07 -5.19 2.05
N GLY A 94 -10.75 -4.97 2.12
CA GLY A 94 -9.97 -4.51 0.97
C GLY A 94 -9.88 -5.48 -0.21
N ALA A 95 -10.17 -6.77 -0.01
CA ALA A 95 -10.14 -7.80 -1.05
C ALA A 95 -11.48 -7.92 -1.80
N ASP A 96 -12.57 -7.35 -1.25
CA ASP A 96 -13.90 -7.46 -1.84
C ASP A 96 -14.08 -6.60 -3.09
N PHE A 97 -15.05 -7.00 -3.94
CA PHE A 97 -15.38 -6.31 -5.17
C PHE A 97 -16.75 -5.63 -5.06
N ALA A 98 -16.74 -4.36 -4.67
CA ALA A 98 -17.96 -3.55 -4.55
C ALA A 98 -18.67 -3.36 -5.90
N THR A 99 -19.94 -2.96 -5.86
CA THR A 99 -20.69 -2.64 -7.08
C THR A 99 -20.17 -1.33 -7.69
N ARG A 100 -20.30 -1.18 -9.01
CA ARG A 100 -19.93 0.06 -9.70
C ARG A 100 -20.78 1.24 -9.22
N TYR A 101 -22.05 0.99 -8.92
CA TYR A 101 -22.96 1.97 -8.36
C TYR A 101 -22.43 2.56 -7.04
N ARG A 102 -22.01 1.69 -6.09
CA ARG A 102 -21.44 2.12 -4.81
C ARG A 102 -20.17 2.95 -5.00
N TYR A 103 -19.32 2.55 -5.94
CA TYR A 103 -18.13 3.35 -6.25
C TYR A 103 -18.47 4.72 -6.86
N GLY A 104 -19.47 4.79 -7.73
CA GLY A 104 -19.99 6.05 -8.25
C GLY A 104 -20.53 6.96 -7.15
N ALA A 105 -21.27 6.40 -6.18
CA ALA A 105 -21.73 7.15 -5.01
C ALA A 105 -20.57 7.66 -4.13
N TYR A 106 -19.55 6.83 -3.92
CA TYR A 106 -18.33 7.21 -3.20
C TYR A 106 -17.60 8.38 -3.87
N LEU A 107 -17.43 8.36 -5.20
CA LEU A 107 -16.81 9.45 -5.95
C LEU A 107 -17.57 10.77 -5.78
N ALA A 108 -18.90 10.73 -5.86
CA ALA A 108 -19.76 11.91 -5.72
C ALA A 108 -19.72 12.48 -4.29
N ASP A 109 -19.82 11.62 -3.27
CA ASP A 109 -19.74 12.02 -1.86
C ASP A 109 -18.36 12.59 -1.50
N THR A 110 -17.28 11.94 -1.95
CA THR A 110 -15.92 12.42 -1.69
C THR A 110 -15.67 13.78 -2.35
N LEU A 111 -16.15 13.99 -3.57
CA LEU A 111 -16.09 15.30 -4.23
C LEU A 111 -16.86 16.36 -3.44
N ALA A 112 -18.08 16.06 -3.02
CA ALA A 112 -18.88 17.00 -2.23
C ALA A 112 -18.17 17.39 -0.94
N GLN A 113 -17.60 16.42 -0.21
CA GLN A 113 -16.84 16.68 1.02
C GLN A 113 -15.58 17.52 0.77
N ALA A 114 -14.83 17.24 -0.30
CA ALA A 114 -13.64 18.01 -0.66
C ALA A 114 -13.99 19.48 -0.98
N ILE A 115 -15.09 19.72 -1.68
CA ILE A 115 -15.59 21.08 -1.99
C ILE A 115 -15.97 21.81 -0.70
N VAL A 116 -16.74 21.17 0.20
CA VAL A 116 -17.15 21.76 1.48
C VAL A 116 -15.93 22.11 2.34
N ARG A 117 -14.95 21.22 2.45
CA ARG A 117 -13.73 21.46 3.22
C ARG A 117 -12.86 22.58 2.65
N ALA A 118 -12.91 22.79 1.34
CA ALA A 118 -12.15 23.83 0.65
C ALA A 118 -12.88 25.18 0.57
N GLN A 119 -14.09 25.29 1.13
CA GLN A 119 -14.87 26.51 1.14
C GLN A 119 -14.07 27.68 1.73
N GLY A 120 -14.17 28.86 1.10
CA GLY A 120 -13.40 30.04 1.47
C GLY A 120 -11.99 30.10 0.88
N THR A 121 -11.45 28.98 0.38
CA THR A 121 -10.20 28.94 -0.41
C THR A 121 -10.46 28.65 -1.88
N VAL A 122 -11.43 27.79 -2.18
CA VAL A 122 -11.76 27.35 -3.54
C VAL A 122 -13.21 27.69 -3.87
N THR A 123 -13.42 28.36 -4.99
CA THR A 123 -14.75 28.58 -5.57
C THR A 123 -14.97 27.55 -6.67
N VAL A 124 -16.03 26.75 -6.56
CA VAL A 124 -16.33 25.70 -7.54
C VAL A 124 -17.59 26.04 -8.33
N ARG A 125 -17.47 26.08 -9.66
CA ARG A 125 -18.60 26.27 -10.58
C ARG A 125 -18.75 25.05 -11.47
N ARG A 126 -19.97 24.56 -11.63
CA ARG A 126 -20.27 23.45 -12.53
C ARG A 126 -21.09 23.93 -13.73
N LEU A 127 -20.61 23.65 -14.93
CA LEU A 127 -21.27 23.95 -16.19
C LEU A 127 -21.76 22.65 -16.84
N ARG A 128 -23.07 22.54 -17.05
CA ARG A 128 -23.72 21.35 -17.61
C ARG A 128 -23.75 21.40 -19.13
N THR A 129 -22.57 21.47 -19.73
CA THR A 129 -22.38 21.62 -21.17
C THR A 129 -21.11 20.90 -21.61
N ARG A 130 -20.90 20.78 -22.91
CA ARG A 130 -19.68 20.21 -23.50
C ARG A 130 -18.77 21.33 -23.98
N ALA A 131 -17.46 21.14 -23.86
CA ALA A 131 -16.50 21.94 -24.60
C ALA A 131 -16.34 21.33 -26.01
N GLU A 132 -16.31 22.17 -27.04
CA GLU A 132 -16.22 21.74 -28.44
C GLU A 132 -14.89 22.14 -29.09
N SER A 133 -14.23 23.18 -28.59
CA SER A 133 -12.91 23.59 -29.05
C SER A 133 -12.15 24.33 -27.96
N CYS A 134 -10.84 24.36 -28.06
CA CYS A 134 -9.97 25.10 -27.16
C CYS A 134 -8.95 25.89 -27.99
N THR A 135 -8.81 27.19 -27.70
CA THR A 135 -7.87 28.09 -28.37
C THR A 135 -7.01 28.84 -27.36
N ASP A 136 -5.90 29.40 -27.83
CA ASP A 136 -5.03 30.24 -27.00
C ASP A 136 -5.74 31.58 -26.70
N ALA A 137 -5.59 32.09 -25.48
CA ALA A 137 -6.14 33.36 -25.02
C ALA A 137 -5.05 34.29 -24.46
N PRO A 138 -5.27 35.62 -24.42
CA PRO A 138 -4.30 36.58 -23.91
C PRO A 138 -3.84 36.25 -22.48
N GLY A 139 -2.56 36.48 -22.21
CA GLY A 139 -1.93 36.23 -20.90
C GLY A 139 -1.44 34.79 -20.71
N GLY A 140 -1.29 34.01 -21.79
CA GLY A 140 -0.90 32.60 -21.71
C GLY A 140 -2.00 31.69 -21.19
N ARG A 141 -3.26 32.11 -21.36
CA ARG A 141 -4.48 31.42 -20.91
C ARG A 141 -5.08 30.61 -22.06
N VAL A 142 -6.15 29.88 -21.78
CA VAL A 142 -6.91 29.13 -22.78
C VAL A 142 -8.37 29.55 -22.79
N CYS A 143 -9.00 29.54 -23.96
CA CYS A 143 -10.43 29.77 -24.13
C CYS A 143 -11.12 28.49 -24.63
N LEU A 144 -12.11 28.02 -23.90
CA LEU A 144 -12.97 26.89 -24.27
C LEU A 144 -14.27 27.42 -24.85
N ARG A 145 -14.59 27.01 -26.09
CA ARG A 145 -15.91 27.24 -26.69
C ARG A 145 -16.85 26.10 -26.30
N LEU A 146 -18.03 26.45 -25.83
CA LEU A 146 -19.01 25.52 -25.27
C LEU A 146 -20.12 25.24 -26.27
N ALA A 147 -20.75 24.08 -26.17
CA ALA A 147 -21.82 23.63 -27.08
C ALA A 147 -23.11 24.47 -26.97
N ASP A 148 -23.27 25.22 -25.89
CA ASP A 148 -24.38 26.17 -25.71
C ASP A 148 -24.07 27.58 -26.28
N GLY A 149 -22.94 27.72 -26.99
CA GLY A 149 -22.49 29.00 -27.55
C GLY A 149 -21.70 29.87 -26.57
N GLY A 150 -21.54 29.45 -25.31
CA GLY A 150 -20.73 30.16 -24.33
C GLY A 150 -19.23 30.03 -24.57
N GLU A 151 -18.47 30.94 -23.96
CA GLU A 151 -17.01 30.87 -23.90
C GLU A 151 -16.52 30.89 -22.45
N LEU A 152 -15.47 30.12 -22.16
CA LEU A 152 -14.83 30.06 -20.86
C LEU A 152 -13.32 30.28 -21.01
N THR A 153 -12.84 31.42 -20.53
CA THR A 153 -11.40 31.65 -20.36
C THR A 153 -10.93 31.07 -19.02
N ALA A 154 -9.83 30.32 -19.03
CA ALA A 154 -9.19 29.75 -17.84
C ALA A 154 -7.66 29.87 -17.95
N ASP A 155 -6.99 29.96 -16.80
CA ASP A 155 -5.53 29.98 -16.76
C ASP A 155 -4.92 28.62 -17.10
N SER A 156 -5.66 27.54 -16.86
CA SER A 156 -5.28 26.18 -17.25
C SER A 156 -6.51 25.31 -17.48
N ALA A 157 -6.39 24.32 -18.36
CA ALA A 157 -7.44 23.32 -18.57
C ALA A 157 -6.91 21.89 -18.42
N VAL A 158 -7.63 21.07 -17.66
CA VAL A 158 -7.41 19.63 -17.53
C VAL A 158 -8.48 18.89 -18.32
N LEU A 159 -8.07 18.25 -19.42
CA LEU A 159 -8.92 17.46 -20.29
C LEU A 159 -9.08 16.05 -19.73
N ALA A 160 -10.07 15.87 -18.86
CA ALA A 160 -10.36 14.63 -18.15
C ALA A 160 -11.54 13.84 -18.78
N THR A 161 -11.57 13.79 -20.12
CA THR A 161 -12.73 13.29 -20.90
C THR A 161 -12.92 11.77 -20.86
N GLY A 162 -12.04 11.02 -20.18
CA GLY A 162 -12.13 9.57 -20.07
C GLY A 162 -11.89 8.80 -21.39
N PRO A 163 -12.32 7.52 -21.45
CA PRO A 163 -12.24 6.70 -22.66
C PRO A 163 -13.11 7.30 -23.78
N ALA A 164 -12.62 7.27 -25.02
CA ALA A 164 -13.40 7.72 -26.17
C ALA A 164 -14.59 6.79 -26.42
N ALA A 165 -15.71 7.32 -26.91
CA ALA A 165 -16.86 6.54 -27.33
C ALA A 165 -16.48 5.56 -28.45
N PRO A 166 -17.11 4.37 -28.56
CA PRO A 166 -16.92 3.48 -29.69
C PRO A 166 -17.27 4.18 -31.02
N SER A 167 -16.41 4.06 -32.03
CA SER A 167 -16.64 4.72 -33.33
C SER A 167 -17.42 3.86 -34.32
N ALA A 168 -17.84 2.65 -33.91
CA ALA A 168 -18.50 1.65 -34.77
C ALA A 168 -17.81 1.37 -36.12
N GLY A 169 -16.52 1.73 -36.27
CA GLY A 169 -15.81 1.70 -37.56
C GLY A 169 -15.65 0.30 -38.15
N TRP A 170 -15.77 -0.74 -37.33
CA TRP A 170 -15.75 -2.14 -37.76
C TRP A 170 -17.09 -2.60 -38.38
N ALA A 171 -18.20 -1.92 -38.07
CA ALA A 171 -19.54 -2.37 -38.46
C ALA A 171 -19.81 -2.08 -39.94
N PRO A 172 -20.37 -3.02 -40.73
CA PRO A 172 -20.76 -2.76 -42.12
C PRO A 172 -21.74 -1.58 -42.25
N PRO A 173 -21.77 -0.85 -43.37
CA PRO A 173 -22.64 0.31 -43.56
C PRO A 173 -24.12 0.04 -43.23
N ALA A 174 -24.66 -1.08 -43.71
CA ALA A 174 -26.05 -1.47 -43.46
C ALA A 174 -26.36 -1.71 -41.96
N LEU A 175 -25.37 -2.15 -41.18
CA LEU A 175 -25.53 -2.32 -39.74
C LEU A 175 -25.51 -0.98 -39.01
N ARG A 176 -24.59 -0.08 -39.40
CA ARG A 176 -24.43 1.24 -38.75
C ARG A 176 -25.68 2.09 -38.80
N THR A 177 -26.48 1.94 -39.86
CA THR A 177 -27.75 2.68 -40.03
C THR A 177 -28.96 1.94 -39.50
N SER A 178 -28.81 0.69 -39.02
CA SER A 178 -29.93 -0.10 -38.54
C SER A 178 -30.40 0.38 -37.16
N PRO A 179 -31.72 0.50 -36.91
CA PRO A 179 -32.25 0.80 -35.58
C PRO A 179 -31.98 -0.31 -34.56
N ARG A 180 -31.57 -1.50 -35.03
CA ARG A 180 -31.23 -2.67 -34.21
C ARG A 180 -29.74 -2.74 -33.83
N PHE A 181 -28.97 -1.70 -34.15
CA PHE A 181 -27.56 -1.58 -33.78
C PHE A 181 -27.38 -0.57 -32.64
N VAL A 182 -26.77 -1.01 -31.54
CA VAL A 182 -26.45 -0.16 -30.39
C VAL A 182 -24.95 0.11 -30.37
N ALA A 183 -24.54 1.29 -30.86
CA ALA A 183 -23.13 1.71 -30.91
C ALA A 183 -22.57 2.12 -29.54
N GLU A 184 -23.41 2.74 -28.69
CA GLU A 184 -23.01 3.22 -27.37
C GLU A 184 -23.90 2.57 -26.29
N PRO A 185 -23.52 1.39 -25.77
CA PRO A 185 -24.39 0.63 -24.86
C PRO A 185 -24.56 1.24 -23.47
N TRP A 186 -23.73 2.23 -23.11
CA TRP A 186 -23.78 2.90 -21.81
C TRP A 186 -24.56 4.21 -21.84
N SER A 187 -25.10 4.61 -23.00
CA SER A 187 -26.00 5.75 -23.11
C SER A 187 -27.32 5.46 -22.42
N THR A 188 -27.94 6.49 -21.84
CA THR A 188 -29.28 6.37 -21.24
C THR A 188 -30.27 5.82 -22.28
N GLY A 189 -31.03 4.78 -21.91
CA GLY A 189 -32.03 4.16 -22.79
C GLY A 189 -31.49 3.19 -23.85
N ALA A 190 -30.17 3.10 -24.05
CA ALA A 190 -29.56 2.29 -25.13
C ALA A 190 -29.92 0.80 -25.10
N LEU A 191 -30.25 0.27 -23.92
CA LEU A 191 -30.57 -1.14 -23.72
C LEU A 191 -32.07 -1.41 -23.57
N GLU A 192 -32.96 -0.42 -23.70
CA GLU A 192 -34.42 -0.62 -23.55
C GLU A 192 -34.98 -1.51 -24.67
N GLY A 193 -34.58 -1.28 -25.92
CA GLY A 193 -34.94 -2.11 -27.07
C GLY A 193 -34.43 -3.55 -26.94
N PRO A 194 -33.10 -3.79 -26.86
CA PRO A 194 -32.55 -5.12 -26.62
C PRO A 194 -33.09 -5.77 -25.33
N GLY A 195 -33.41 -4.96 -24.33
CA GLY A 195 -33.86 -5.36 -23.01
C GLY A 195 -35.32 -5.80 -22.95
N SER A 196 -36.18 -5.34 -23.86
CA SER A 196 -37.60 -5.71 -23.96
C SER A 196 -37.87 -6.84 -24.96
N ASP A 197 -36.98 -7.01 -25.95
CA ASP A 197 -37.09 -8.05 -26.96
C ASP A 197 -36.74 -9.46 -26.41
N THR A 198 -37.31 -10.51 -27.02
CA THR A 198 -37.03 -11.92 -26.71
C THR A 198 -35.99 -12.53 -27.67
N ALA A 199 -35.76 -11.92 -28.83
CA ALA A 199 -34.82 -12.42 -29.83
C ALA A 199 -33.36 -12.36 -29.34
N ASP A 200 -32.53 -13.28 -29.82
CA ASP A 200 -31.09 -13.36 -29.51
C ASP A 200 -30.34 -12.05 -29.78
N VAL A 201 -29.21 -11.84 -29.10
CA VAL A 201 -28.39 -10.62 -29.22
C VAL A 201 -26.98 -10.99 -29.58
N LEU A 202 -26.33 -10.19 -30.43
CA LEU A 202 -24.90 -10.27 -30.68
C LEU A 202 -24.15 -9.12 -30.02
N LEU A 203 -23.23 -9.44 -29.12
CA LEU A 203 -22.22 -8.53 -28.59
C LEU A 203 -20.96 -8.64 -29.44
N VAL A 204 -20.46 -7.52 -29.97
CA VAL A 204 -19.21 -7.49 -30.74
C VAL A 204 -18.09 -6.96 -29.86
N GLY A 205 -17.20 -7.84 -29.44
CA GLY A 205 -16.25 -7.65 -28.34
C GLY A 205 -16.51 -8.64 -27.20
N THR A 206 -15.44 -9.04 -26.51
CA THR A 206 -15.47 -10.02 -25.40
C THR A 206 -14.82 -9.48 -24.13
N GLY A 207 -14.67 -8.16 -24.00
CA GLY A 207 -14.10 -7.52 -22.80
C GLY A 207 -15.09 -7.42 -21.64
N LEU A 208 -14.71 -6.69 -20.58
CA LEU A 208 -15.55 -6.49 -19.39
C LEU A 208 -16.92 -5.85 -19.70
N THR A 209 -16.98 -4.95 -20.69
CA THR A 209 -18.28 -4.41 -21.17
C THR A 209 -19.19 -5.51 -21.69
N ALA A 210 -18.67 -6.42 -22.52
CA ALA A 210 -19.48 -7.53 -23.06
C ALA A 210 -19.93 -8.49 -21.94
N VAL A 211 -19.09 -8.71 -20.92
CA VAL A 211 -19.44 -9.51 -19.75
C VAL A 211 -20.63 -8.89 -19.00
N ASP A 212 -20.56 -7.60 -18.70
CA ASP A 212 -21.63 -6.89 -17.98
C ASP A 212 -22.94 -6.94 -18.78
N LEU A 213 -22.89 -6.67 -20.08
CA LEU A 213 -24.06 -6.65 -20.95
C LEU A 213 -24.64 -8.05 -21.19
N ALA A 214 -23.79 -9.08 -21.28
CA ALA A 214 -24.26 -10.46 -21.38
C ALA A 214 -25.06 -10.88 -20.15
N LEU A 215 -24.59 -10.51 -18.95
CA LEU A 215 -25.34 -10.77 -17.72
C LEU A 215 -26.60 -9.91 -17.63
N THR A 216 -26.57 -8.66 -18.09
CA THR A 216 -27.75 -7.79 -18.11
C THR A 216 -28.84 -8.30 -19.03
N LEU A 217 -28.47 -8.82 -20.20
CA LEU A 217 -29.42 -9.24 -21.25
C LEU A 217 -29.84 -10.73 -21.14
N ASP A 218 -29.18 -11.51 -20.29
CA ASP A 218 -29.52 -12.92 -20.01
C ASP A 218 -30.97 -13.07 -19.55
N ARG A 219 -31.69 -14.04 -20.14
CA ARG A 219 -33.07 -14.41 -19.79
C ARG A 219 -33.40 -15.79 -20.38
N PRO A 220 -34.36 -16.53 -19.79
CA PRO A 220 -34.82 -17.79 -20.37
C PRO A 220 -35.29 -17.64 -21.82
N GLY A 221 -34.97 -18.63 -22.67
CA GLY A 221 -35.38 -18.65 -24.08
C GLY A 221 -34.55 -17.78 -25.03
N ARG A 222 -33.55 -17.05 -24.52
CA ARG A 222 -32.64 -16.20 -25.31
C ARG A 222 -31.20 -16.70 -25.24
N THR A 223 -30.49 -16.63 -26.36
CA THR A 223 -29.03 -16.75 -26.43
C THR A 223 -28.39 -15.39 -26.64
N VAL A 224 -27.45 -15.02 -25.77
CA VAL A 224 -26.53 -13.92 -26.00
C VAL A 224 -25.29 -14.48 -26.69
N HIS A 225 -25.04 -14.03 -27.92
CA HIS A 225 -23.84 -14.32 -28.66
C HIS A 225 -22.79 -13.24 -28.37
N ALA A 226 -21.53 -13.62 -28.16
CA ALA A 226 -20.42 -12.68 -28.07
C ALA A 226 -19.35 -13.08 -29.08
N VAL A 227 -18.85 -12.15 -29.90
CA VAL A 227 -17.84 -12.42 -30.91
C VAL A 227 -16.64 -11.50 -30.78
N SER A 228 -15.43 -12.04 -30.89
CA SER A 228 -14.22 -11.24 -31.02
C SER A 228 -13.15 -11.99 -31.82
N ARG A 229 -12.10 -11.29 -32.24
CA ARG A 229 -10.99 -11.87 -33.00
C ARG A 229 -10.32 -13.06 -32.30
N SER A 230 -10.25 -13.03 -30.96
CA SER A 230 -9.63 -14.09 -30.16
C SER A 230 -10.63 -15.03 -29.49
N GLY A 231 -11.89 -14.62 -29.33
CA GLY A 231 -12.89 -15.38 -28.57
C GLY A 231 -12.58 -15.50 -27.07
N LEU A 232 -11.60 -14.74 -26.55
CA LEU A 232 -11.17 -14.83 -25.16
C LEU A 232 -12.02 -13.92 -24.26
N LEU A 233 -12.50 -14.47 -23.15
CA LEU A 233 -13.10 -13.72 -22.05
C LEU A 233 -12.02 -13.28 -21.05
N PRO A 234 -12.25 -12.22 -20.24
CA PRO A 234 -11.31 -11.83 -19.20
C PRO A 234 -11.21 -12.93 -18.14
N GLN A 235 -10.00 -13.19 -17.64
CA GLN A 235 -9.77 -14.22 -16.64
C GLN A 235 -10.40 -13.84 -15.29
N PRO A 236 -10.82 -14.80 -14.45
CA PRO A 236 -11.31 -14.49 -13.12
C PRO A 236 -10.19 -14.05 -12.19
N HIS A 237 -10.50 -13.23 -11.19
CA HIS A 237 -9.69 -13.13 -9.96
C HIS A 237 -9.71 -14.47 -9.21
N ALA A 238 -8.67 -14.74 -8.42
CA ALA A 238 -8.66 -15.91 -7.54
C ALA A 238 -9.63 -15.69 -6.37
N LEU A 239 -10.33 -16.75 -5.96
CA LEU A 239 -11.15 -16.73 -4.73
C LEU A 239 -10.27 -16.54 -3.49
N ASN A 240 -9.16 -17.28 -3.45
CA ASN A 240 -8.13 -17.18 -2.43
C ASN A 240 -6.84 -16.73 -3.12
N PRO A 241 -6.54 -15.41 -3.16
CA PRO A 241 -5.36 -14.92 -3.85
C PRO A 241 -4.09 -15.41 -3.14
N ALA A 242 -3.15 -15.92 -3.92
CA ALA A 242 -1.81 -16.22 -3.42
C ALA A 242 -1.10 -14.92 -2.98
N GLY A 243 -0.12 -15.08 -2.09
CA GLY A 243 0.68 -13.97 -1.57
C GLY A 243 1.39 -13.16 -2.68
N PRO A 244 1.76 -11.89 -2.40
CA PRO A 244 2.46 -11.06 -3.38
C PRO A 244 3.83 -11.65 -3.74
N MET A 245 4.22 -11.49 -4.99
CA MET A 245 5.52 -11.90 -5.51
C MET A 245 6.33 -10.64 -5.87
N PRO A 246 7.64 -10.57 -5.58
CA PRO A 246 8.50 -9.51 -6.11
C PRO A 246 8.56 -9.60 -7.62
N ALA A 247 8.62 -8.44 -8.28
CA ALA A 247 8.84 -8.36 -9.71
C ALA A 247 10.20 -8.99 -10.08
N PRO A 248 10.34 -9.58 -11.27
CA PRO A 248 11.65 -10.00 -11.75
C PRO A 248 12.48 -8.76 -12.06
N ASP A 249 13.80 -8.93 -12.14
CA ASP A 249 14.65 -7.87 -12.66
C ASP A 249 14.36 -7.67 -14.15
N LEU A 250 13.97 -6.45 -14.51
CA LEU A 250 13.50 -6.05 -15.83
C LEU A 250 14.17 -4.73 -16.20
N ASP A 251 15.43 -4.85 -16.60
CA ASP A 251 16.18 -3.79 -17.27
C ASP A 251 15.51 -3.36 -18.59
N ASP A 252 15.89 -2.17 -19.07
CA ASP A 252 15.48 -1.62 -20.36
C ASP A 252 15.96 -2.54 -21.50
N THR A 253 15.10 -3.49 -21.86
CA THR A 253 15.41 -4.61 -22.74
C THR A 253 14.40 -4.68 -23.89
N SER A 254 14.79 -5.26 -25.02
CA SER A 254 13.91 -5.44 -26.18
C SER A 254 12.68 -6.28 -25.84
N LEU A 255 11.60 -6.12 -26.61
CA LEU A 255 10.33 -6.84 -26.42
C LEU A 255 10.55 -8.36 -26.32
N ASN A 256 11.43 -8.92 -27.14
CA ASN A 256 11.78 -10.35 -27.12
C ASN A 256 12.39 -10.81 -25.80
N ARG A 257 13.23 -9.99 -25.16
CA ARG A 257 13.81 -10.29 -23.84
C ARG A 257 12.75 -10.15 -22.75
N LEU A 258 11.93 -9.09 -22.78
CA LEU A 258 10.82 -8.91 -21.87
C LEU A 258 9.84 -10.08 -21.92
N ARG A 259 9.46 -10.53 -23.13
CA ARG A 259 8.61 -11.69 -23.36
C ARG A 259 9.16 -12.93 -22.62
N ARG A 260 10.44 -13.25 -22.83
CA ARG A 260 11.10 -14.38 -22.14
C ARG A 260 11.18 -14.20 -20.63
N ALA A 261 11.43 -12.99 -20.14
CA ALA A 261 11.50 -12.71 -18.70
C ALA A 261 10.13 -12.86 -18.04
N VAL A 262 9.09 -12.28 -18.63
CA VAL A 262 7.70 -12.37 -18.15
C VAL A 262 7.22 -13.82 -18.14
N TYR A 263 7.43 -14.59 -19.22
CA TYR A 263 7.03 -16.01 -19.25
C TYR A 263 7.76 -16.85 -18.21
N ARG A 264 9.07 -16.63 -18.01
CA ARG A 264 9.84 -17.31 -16.94
C ARG A 264 9.31 -16.94 -15.55
N HIS A 265 8.97 -15.66 -15.34
CA HIS A 265 8.41 -15.17 -14.08
C HIS A 265 7.03 -15.76 -13.78
N VAL A 266 6.14 -15.76 -14.77
CA VAL A 266 4.82 -16.41 -14.67
C VAL A 266 4.98 -17.91 -14.38
N SER A 267 5.87 -18.60 -15.09
CA SER A 267 6.14 -20.02 -14.84
C SER A 267 6.68 -20.28 -13.43
N ARG A 268 7.53 -19.39 -12.92
CA ARG A 268 8.02 -19.45 -11.53
C ARG A 268 6.87 -19.26 -10.54
N SER A 269 5.97 -18.30 -10.77
CA SER A 269 4.79 -18.08 -9.94
C SER A 269 3.90 -19.31 -9.90
N VAL A 270 3.62 -19.94 -11.04
CA VAL A 270 2.84 -21.18 -11.10
C VAL A 270 3.52 -22.31 -10.31
N ARG A 271 4.84 -22.49 -10.44
CA ARG A 271 5.57 -23.53 -9.67
C ARG A 271 5.59 -23.28 -8.16
N THR A 272 5.65 -22.02 -7.74
CA THR A 272 5.83 -21.66 -6.32
C THR A 272 4.53 -21.41 -5.58
N HIS A 273 3.49 -20.94 -6.28
CA HIS A 273 2.22 -20.51 -5.69
C HIS A 273 1.02 -21.26 -6.28
N GLY A 274 1.21 -22.09 -7.32
CA GLY A 274 0.10 -22.70 -8.07
C GLY A 274 -0.74 -21.69 -8.88
N ASP A 275 -0.36 -20.41 -8.91
CA ASP A 275 -1.11 -19.32 -9.53
C ASP A 275 -0.18 -18.39 -10.33
N TRP A 276 -0.64 -17.95 -11.50
CA TRP A 276 0.05 -17.00 -12.38
C TRP A 276 -0.19 -15.54 -11.99
N ARG A 277 -1.27 -15.25 -11.24
CA ARG A 277 -1.71 -13.89 -10.91
C ARG A 277 -0.68 -13.08 -10.14
N PRO A 278 -0.01 -13.62 -9.09
CA PRO A 278 1.02 -12.87 -8.36
C PRO A 278 2.13 -12.35 -9.28
N ALA A 279 2.57 -13.16 -10.25
CA ALA A 279 3.57 -12.73 -11.23
C ALA A 279 3.08 -11.53 -12.05
N LEU A 280 1.88 -11.57 -12.63
CA LEU A 280 1.40 -10.42 -13.41
C LEU A 280 1.12 -9.19 -12.55
N ASP A 281 0.60 -9.38 -11.34
CA ASP A 281 0.29 -8.27 -10.43
C ASP A 281 1.58 -7.55 -9.98
N SER A 282 2.69 -8.30 -9.83
CA SER A 282 4.01 -7.74 -9.54
C SER A 282 4.58 -6.82 -10.62
N LEU A 283 4.15 -6.97 -11.88
CA LEU A 283 4.66 -6.16 -13.00
C LEU A 283 4.05 -4.74 -13.05
N ARG A 284 2.97 -4.51 -12.30
CA ARG A 284 2.17 -3.29 -12.37
C ARG A 284 2.99 -2.00 -12.15
N PRO A 285 3.84 -1.88 -11.11
CA PRO A 285 4.63 -0.67 -10.90
C PRO A 285 5.61 -0.36 -12.04
N HIS A 286 6.01 -1.39 -12.80
CA HIS A 286 7.03 -1.27 -13.84
C HIS A 286 6.43 -1.09 -15.24
N THR A 287 5.14 -1.36 -15.43
CA THR A 287 4.50 -1.44 -16.76
C THR A 287 4.67 -0.17 -17.58
N ALA A 288 4.50 1.01 -16.97
CA ALA A 288 4.67 2.29 -17.66
C ALA A 288 6.14 2.59 -18.04
N ARG A 289 7.10 2.13 -17.24
CA ARG A 289 8.54 2.25 -17.57
C ARG A 289 8.89 1.35 -18.75
N LEU A 290 8.50 0.08 -18.66
CA LEU A 290 8.75 -0.93 -19.71
C LEU A 290 8.11 -0.54 -21.04
N TRP A 291 6.88 -0.01 -21.02
CA TRP A 291 6.25 0.49 -22.23
C TRP A 291 7.05 1.62 -22.88
N ARG A 292 7.56 2.56 -22.06
CA ARG A 292 8.36 3.70 -22.55
C ARG A 292 9.72 3.28 -23.11
N SER A 293 10.32 2.19 -22.62
CA SER A 293 11.59 1.68 -23.13
C SER A 293 11.49 0.99 -24.49
N LEU A 294 10.30 0.53 -24.89
CA LEU A 294 10.08 -0.12 -26.20
C LEU A 294 10.11 0.88 -27.36
N THR A 295 10.64 0.45 -28.51
CA THR A 295 10.55 1.21 -29.77
C THR A 295 9.10 1.27 -30.28
N PRO A 296 8.77 2.21 -31.19
CA PRO A 296 7.44 2.25 -31.81
C PRO A 296 7.03 0.93 -32.48
N GLU A 297 7.97 0.25 -33.15
CA GLU A 297 7.75 -1.03 -33.83
C GLU A 297 7.47 -2.14 -32.81
N GLU A 298 8.24 -2.20 -31.73
CA GLU A 298 8.02 -3.16 -30.64
C GLU A 298 6.68 -2.93 -29.94
N ARG A 299 6.29 -1.67 -29.71
CA ARG A 299 4.96 -1.34 -29.18
C ARG A 299 3.86 -1.84 -30.10
N ALA A 300 4.02 -1.65 -31.43
CA ALA A 300 3.06 -2.11 -32.42
C ALA A 300 2.97 -3.64 -32.43
N GLU A 301 4.12 -4.33 -32.36
CA GLU A 301 4.22 -5.77 -32.26
C GLU A 301 3.47 -6.29 -31.02
N PHE A 302 3.73 -5.70 -29.85
CA PHE A 302 3.09 -6.08 -28.59
C PHE A 302 1.57 -5.91 -28.64
N VAL A 303 1.07 -4.77 -29.13
CA VAL A 303 -0.37 -4.51 -29.24
C VAL A 303 -1.04 -5.52 -30.17
N THR A 304 -0.35 -5.90 -31.25
CA THR A 304 -0.87 -6.83 -32.25
C THR A 304 -0.93 -8.26 -31.75
N HIS A 305 0.12 -8.77 -31.11
CA HIS A 305 0.24 -10.20 -30.78
C HIS A 305 -0.14 -10.51 -29.33
N GLU A 306 0.29 -9.71 -28.35
CA GLU A 306 0.07 -9.97 -26.93
C GLU A 306 -1.03 -9.12 -26.28
N GLY A 307 -1.40 -7.98 -26.89
CA GLY A 307 -2.31 -7.02 -26.27
C GLY A 307 -3.64 -7.63 -25.82
N SER A 308 -4.22 -8.54 -26.60
CA SER A 308 -5.46 -9.25 -26.23
C SER A 308 -5.26 -10.19 -25.04
N LEU A 309 -4.14 -10.92 -25.02
CA LEU A 309 -3.81 -11.84 -23.93
C LEU A 309 -3.53 -11.07 -22.65
N TRP A 310 -2.76 -9.98 -22.74
CA TRP A 310 -2.50 -9.06 -21.63
C TRP A 310 -3.80 -8.53 -21.03
N ASN A 311 -4.69 -7.96 -21.86
CA ASN A 311 -5.95 -7.38 -21.38
C ASN A 311 -6.84 -8.40 -20.66
N THR A 312 -6.93 -9.63 -21.17
CA THR A 312 -7.74 -10.68 -20.53
C THR A 312 -7.16 -11.13 -19.18
N HIS A 313 -5.84 -11.13 -19.02
CA HIS A 313 -5.19 -11.53 -17.77
C HIS A 313 -5.06 -10.38 -16.77
N ARG A 314 -5.02 -9.14 -17.23
CA ARG A 314 -4.83 -7.95 -16.39
C ARG A 314 -6.14 -7.31 -15.92
N HIS A 315 -7.17 -7.33 -16.75
CA HIS A 315 -8.49 -6.76 -16.47
C HIS A 315 -9.50 -7.86 -16.15
N ARG A 316 -9.33 -8.47 -14.98
CA ARG A 316 -10.00 -9.70 -14.59
C ARG A 316 -11.46 -9.50 -14.18
N MET A 317 -12.28 -10.55 -14.33
CA MET A 317 -13.62 -10.60 -13.75
C MET A 317 -13.54 -10.81 -12.23
N PRO A 318 -14.35 -10.11 -11.42
CA PRO A 318 -14.48 -10.46 -10.01
C PRO A 318 -15.12 -11.85 -9.87
N PRO A 319 -14.84 -12.61 -8.79
CA PRO A 319 -15.22 -14.02 -8.72
C PRO A 319 -16.72 -14.29 -8.92
N ALA A 320 -17.59 -13.48 -8.31
CA ALA A 320 -19.05 -13.59 -8.45
C ALA A 320 -19.55 -13.37 -9.90
N THR A 321 -18.88 -12.47 -10.65
CA THR A 321 -19.19 -12.24 -12.07
C THR A 321 -18.73 -13.43 -12.90
N ALA A 322 -17.53 -13.96 -12.63
CA ALA A 322 -17.02 -15.13 -13.33
C ALA A 322 -17.89 -16.38 -13.13
N GLU A 323 -18.37 -16.60 -11.90
CA GLU A 323 -19.33 -17.67 -11.59
C GLU A 323 -20.63 -17.49 -12.37
N SER A 324 -21.18 -16.27 -12.39
CA SER A 324 -22.41 -15.97 -13.15
C SER A 324 -22.22 -16.20 -14.65
N VAL A 325 -21.09 -15.78 -15.21
CA VAL A 325 -20.73 -16.03 -16.61
C VAL A 325 -20.61 -17.53 -16.89
N SER A 326 -19.96 -18.29 -15.99
CA SER A 326 -19.85 -19.74 -16.13
C SER A 326 -21.22 -20.41 -16.18
N ARG A 327 -22.12 -20.04 -15.25
CA ARG A 327 -23.49 -20.55 -15.18
C ARG A 327 -24.29 -20.31 -16.47
N VAL A 328 -24.28 -19.08 -17.00
CA VAL A 328 -25.03 -18.78 -18.25
C VAL A 328 -24.43 -19.46 -19.47
N ARG A 329 -23.12 -19.69 -19.50
CA ARG A 329 -22.45 -20.47 -20.55
C ARG A 329 -22.80 -21.95 -20.49
N THR A 330 -22.76 -22.55 -19.30
CA THR A 330 -23.16 -23.96 -19.10
C THR A 330 -24.62 -24.17 -19.47
N ALA A 331 -25.49 -23.20 -19.17
CA ALA A 331 -26.88 -23.19 -19.60
C ALA A 331 -27.09 -22.86 -21.09
N ARG A 332 -26.02 -22.71 -21.88
CA ARG A 332 -26.03 -22.34 -23.31
C ARG A 332 -26.74 -21.03 -23.64
N ARG A 333 -26.94 -20.15 -22.66
CA ARG A 333 -27.52 -18.81 -22.86
C ARG A 333 -26.48 -17.74 -23.17
N LEU A 334 -25.19 -18.05 -23.00
CA LEU A 334 -24.08 -17.26 -23.51
C LEU A 334 -23.19 -18.11 -24.42
N ALA A 335 -23.10 -17.75 -25.70
CA ALA A 335 -22.27 -18.41 -26.70
C ALA A 335 -21.15 -17.47 -27.18
N VAL A 336 -19.90 -17.88 -27.01
CA VAL A 336 -18.72 -17.08 -27.42
C VAL A 336 -18.16 -17.64 -28.74
N HIS A 337 -17.86 -16.74 -29.67
CA HIS A 337 -17.40 -17.06 -31.02
C HIS A 337 -16.09 -16.35 -31.32
N THR A 338 -15.22 -17.01 -32.08
CA THR A 338 -14.01 -16.41 -32.64
C THR A 338 -14.29 -15.95 -34.07
N GLY A 339 -14.06 -14.68 -34.38
CA GLY A 339 -14.25 -14.11 -35.71
C GLY A 339 -14.48 -12.60 -35.71
N ALA A 340 -14.78 -12.05 -36.88
CA ALA A 340 -15.20 -10.67 -37.07
C ALA A 340 -16.52 -10.63 -37.86
N VAL A 341 -17.33 -9.59 -37.67
CA VAL A 341 -18.53 -9.37 -38.49
C VAL A 341 -18.09 -8.94 -39.89
N THR A 342 -18.53 -9.67 -40.91
CA THR A 342 -18.18 -9.39 -42.32
C THR A 342 -19.33 -8.73 -43.06
N SER A 343 -20.56 -9.13 -42.77
CA SER A 343 -21.78 -8.51 -43.31
C SER A 343 -22.92 -8.63 -42.31
N ALA A 344 -23.89 -7.73 -42.44
CA ALA A 344 -25.15 -7.79 -41.71
C ALA A 344 -26.26 -7.22 -42.59
N ALA A 345 -27.40 -7.90 -42.63
CA ALA A 345 -28.58 -7.45 -43.34
C ALA A 345 -29.83 -7.71 -42.49
N GLU A 346 -30.80 -6.82 -42.58
CA GLU A 346 -32.11 -7.04 -41.96
C GLU A 346 -32.99 -7.91 -42.86
N ARG A 347 -33.57 -8.97 -42.29
CA ARG A 347 -34.53 -9.88 -42.94
C ARG A 347 -35.59 -10.29 -41.91
N ASP A 348 -36.86 -10.16 -42.29
CA ASP A 348 -38.01 -10.57 -41.47
C ASP A 348 -37.98 -10.00 -40.03
N GLY A 349 -37.59 -8.73 -39.91
CA GLY A 349 -37.49 -8.05 -38.61
C GLY A 349 -36.35 -8.53 -37.71
N ARG A 350 -35.37 -9.26 -38.26
CA ARG A 350 -34.14 -9.71 -37.57
C ARG A 350 -32.90 -9.35 -38.36
N LEU A 351 -31.75 -9.29 -37.68
CA LEU A 351 -30.44 -9.14 -38.31
C LEU A 351 -29.85 -10.52 -38.60
N VAL A 352 -29.50 -10.74 -39.87
CA VAL A 352 -28.70 -11.88 -40.32
C VAL A 352 -27.26 -11.42 -40.42
N VAL A 353 -26.42 -11.86 -39.48
CA VAL A 353 -25.04 -11.42 -39.34
C VAL A 353 -24.09 -12.54 -39.75
N ALA A 354 -23.26 -12.29 -40.77
CA ALA A 354 -22.21 -13.23 -41.18
C ALA A 354 -20.91 -12.93 -40.43
N LEU A 355 -20.25 -13.99 -39.98
CA LEU A 355 -18.97 -13.94 -39.32
C LEU A 355 -17.85 -14.46 -40.25
N SER A 356 -16.64 -13.96 -40.04
CA SER A 356 -15.45 -14.35 -40.82
C SER A 356 -15.07 -15.83 -40.71
N ASN A 357 -15.64 -16.55 -39.73
CA ASN A 357 -15.45 -17.99 -39.55
C ASN A 357 -16.47 -18.83 -40.34
N GLY A 358 -17.27 -18.21 -41.21
CA GLY A 358 -18.29 -18.87 -42.03
C GLY A 358 -19.64 -19.08 -41.33
N ARG A 359 -19.78 -18.74 -40.04
CA ARG A 359 -21.06 -18.85 -39.34
C ARG A 359 -21.97 -17.67 -39.64
N THR A 360 -23.27 -17.95 -39.70
CA THR A 360 -24.33 -16.95 -39.78
C THR A 360 -25.18 -17.00 -38.52
N LEU A 361 -25.44 -15.83 -37.94
CA LEU A 361 -26.26 -15.67 -36.74
C LEU A 361 -27.52 -14.88 -37.08
N HIS A 362 -28.67 -15.32 -36.54
CA HIS A 362 -29.94 -14.61 -36.64
C HIS A 362 -30.25 -13.99 -35.28
N VAL A 363 -30.13 -12.68 -35.17
CA VAL A 363 -30.25 -11.95 -33.90
C VAL A 363 -31.23 -10.78 -34.03
N GLY A 364 -31.89 -10.41 -32.95
CA GLY A 364 -32.74 -9.21 -32.92
C GLY A 364 -31.95 -7.91 -32.83
N TRP A 365 -30.75 -7.96 -32.23
CA TRP A 365 -29.93 -6.78 -31.94
C TRP A 365 -28.44 -7.07 -32.03
N VAL A 366 -27.65 -6.07 -32.42
CA VAL A 366 -26.19 -6.09 -32.36
C VAL A 366 -25.72 -4.92 -31.48
N ILE A 367 -24.79 -5.19 -30.58
CA ILE A 367 -24.29 -4.21 -29.60
C ILE A 367 -22.77 -4.12 -29.69
N ASP A 368 -22.25 -2.90 -29.85
CA ASP A 368 -20.82 -2.63 -29.90
C ASP A 368 -20.20 -2.68 -28.49
N CYS A 369 -19.34 -3.68 -28.28
CA CYS A 369 -18.56 -3.89 -27.06
C CYS A 369 -17.05 -3.86 -27.35
N THR A 370 -16.62 -3.27 -28.47
CA THR A 370 -15.22 -3.31 -28.94
C THR A 370 -14.26 -2.44 -28.12
N GLY A 371 -14.79 -1.68 -27.16
CA GLY A 371 -14.03 -0.84 -26.24
C GLY A 371 -13.95 0.61 -26.73
N PRO A 372 -13.02 1.41 -26.19
CA PRO A 372 -12.95 2.82 -26.53
C PRO A 372 -12.55 3.03 -27.99
N GLY A 373 -13.28 3.91 -28.68
CA GLY A 373 -13.04 4.24 -30.09
C GLY A 373 -11.92 5.24 -30.29
N ARG A 374 -11.97 5.94 -31.42
CA ARG A 374 -10.94 6.89 -31.82
C ARG A 374 -11.25 8.27 -31.23
N ARG A 375 -10.25 8.89 -30.61
CA ARG A 375 -10.42 10.13 -29.87
C ARG A 375 -10.68 11.36 -30.76
N PHE A 376 -10.22 11.33 -32.01
CA PHE A 376 -10.42 12.45 -32.94
C PHE A 376 -11.88 12.62 -33.41
N ASP A 377 -12.75 11.64 -33.14
CA ASP A 377 -14.18 11.74 -33.43
C ASP A 377 -14.91 12.64 -32.40
N ASP A 378 -14.27 12.96 -31.26
CA ASP A 378 -14.79 13.93 -30.29
C ASP A 378 -14.49 15.38 -30.76
N PRO A 379 -15.46 16.31 -30.75
CA PRO A 379 -15.27 17.66 -31.29
C PRO A 379 -14.09 18.43 -30.69
N LEU A 380 -13.92 18.37 -29.36
CA LEU A 380 -12.84 19.07 -28.66
C LEU A 380 -11.48 18.52 -29.06
N TRP A 381 -11.33 17.20 -29.04
CA TRP A 381 -10.09 16.55 -29.44
C TRP A 381 -9.81 16.71 -30.93
N GLY A 382 -10.83 16.62 -31.78
CA GLY A 382 -10.73 16.89 -33.22
C GLY A 382 -10.21 18.30 -33.49
N SER A 383 -10.74 19.30 -32.79
CA SER A 383 -10.27 20.69 -32.87
C SER A 383 -8.82 20.86 -32.42
N LEU A 384 -8.43 20.27 -31.29
CA LEU A 384 -7.07 20.34 -30.76
C LEU A 384 -6.04 19.66 -31.68
N LEU A 385 -6.40 18.52 -32.27
CA LEU A 385 -5.56 17.79 -33.22
C LEU A 385 -5.44 18.54 -34.55
N ALA A 386 -6.55 19.09 -35.07
CA ALA A 386 -6.56 19.84 -36.33
C ALA A 386 -5.75 21.14 -36.26
N SER A 387 -5.78 21.83 -35.11
CA SER A 387 -5.01 23.05 -34.86
C SER A 387 -3.54 22.81 -34.52
N GLY A 388 -3.14 21.56 -34.29
CA GLY A 388 -1.78 21.22 -33.83
C GLY A 388 -1.52 21.61 -32.36
N ALA A 389 -2.56 21.94 -31.59
CA ALA A 389 -2.47 22.20 -30.15
C ALA A 389 -2.29 20.90 -29.33
N ALA A 390 -2.65 19.76 -29.91
CA ALA A 390 -2.30 18.42 -29.45
C ALA A 390 -1.84 17.58 -30.64
N VAL A 391 -1.02 16.56 -30.38
CA VAL A 391 -0.67 15.54 -31.38
C VAL A 391 -1.05 14.13 -30.92
N PRO A 392 -1.33 13.20 -31.84
CA PRO A 392 -1.60 11.81 -31.49
C PRO A 392 -0.45 11.21 -30.68
N GLY A 393 -0.79 10.37 -29.70
CA GLY A 393 0.18 9.61 -28.95
C GLY A 393 0.82 8.48 -29.78
N PRO A 394 1.80 7.75 -29.21
CA PRO A 394 2.38 6.59 -29.86
C PRO A 394 1.31 5.61 -30.39
N LEU A 395 1.52 5.11 -31.61
CA LEU A 395 0.58 4.23 -32.34
C LEU A 395 -0.81 4.85 -32.62
N GLY A 396 -0.94 6.17 -32.55
CA GLY A 396 -2.23 6.86 -32.65
C GLY A 396 -3.16 6.60 -31.45
N MET A 397 -2.63 6.06 -30.36
CA MET A 397 -3.40 5.82 -29.13
C MET A 397 -3.31 7.04 -28.21
N GLY A 398 -4.45 7.67 -27.95
CA GLY A 398 -4.47 8.84 -27.08
C GLY A 398 -3.71 10.03 -27.67
N VAL A 399 -3.10 10.86 -26.82
CA VAL A 399 -2.35 12.06 -27.18
C VAL A 399 -0.95 12.03 -26.57
N ALA A 400 0.00 12.70 -27.21
CA ALA A 400 1.35 12.83 -26.67
C ALA A 400 1.38 13.88 -25.55
N THR A 401 2.00 13.52 -24.42
CA THR A 401 2.13 14.41 -23.26
C THR A 401 3.55 14.39 -22.70
N ARG A 402 3.87 15.40 -21.88
CA ARG A 402 5.03 15.41 -20.99
C ARG A 402 4.54 15.70 -19.59
N GLU A 403 4.65 14.71 -18.70
CA GLU A 403 4.17 14.82 -17.31
C GLU A 403 2.68 15.22 -17.22
N GLY A 404 1.87 14.79 -18.19
CA GLY A 404 0.45 15.11 -18.29
C GLY A 404 0.13 16.40 -19.06
N ARG A 405 1.11 17.23 -19.44
CA ARG A 405 0.93 18.40 -20.32
C ARG A 405 0.87 17.98 -21.79
N LEU A 406 -0.08 18.50 -22.56
CA LEU A 406 -0.17 18.20 -23.99
C LEU A 406 1.06 18.70 -24.75
N LEU A 407 1.53 17.91 -25.72
CA LEU A 407 2.53 18.33 -26.69
C LEU A 407 1.86 18.89 -27.94
N ASP A 408 2.34 20.04 -28.38
CA ASP A 408 1.93 20.64 -29.67
C ASP A 408 2.68 20.01 -30.86
N ALA A 409 2.32 20.43 -32.08
CA ALA A 409 2.96 19.96 -33.32
C ALA A 409 4.48 20.21 -33.39
N ALA A 410 5.02 21.10 -32.58
CA ALA A 410 6.45 21.37 -32.46
C ALA A 410 7.11 20.64 -31.28
N GLY A 411 6.39 19.79 -30.56
CA GLY A 411 6.89 19.04 -29.40
C GLY A 411 7.03 19.87 -28.12
N ARG A 412 6.43 21.07 -28.06
CA ARG A 412 6.44 21.94 -26.87
C ARG A 412 5.26 21.65 -25.95
N SER A 413 5.46 21.86 -24.65
CA SER A 413 4.46 21.65 -23.59
C SER A 413 4.12 22.96 -22.83
N GLU A 414 4.27 24.10 -23.49
CA GLU A 414 4.12 25.43 -22.89
C GLU A 414 2.66 25.82 -22.67
N ARG A 415 1.74 25.32 -23.51
CA ARG A 415 0.30 25.55 -23.33
C ARG A 415 -0.15 24.99 -21.98
N PRO A 416 -1.03 25.70 -21.25
CA PRO A 416 -1.53 25.23 -19.95
C PRO A 416 -2.66 24.19 -20.13
N LEU A 417 -2.43 23.21 -21.00
CA LEU A 417 -3.34 22.12 -21.32
C LEU A 417 -2.79 20.82 -20.77
N PHE A 418 -3.58 20.17 -19.93
CA PHE A 418 -3.20 18.96 -19.21
C PHE A 418 -4.21 17.85 -19.47
N THR A 419 -3.82 16.62 -19.25
CA THR A 419 -4.72 15.46 -19.30
C THR A 419 -4.22 14.33 -18.41
N LEU A 420 -5.09 13.37 -18.13
CA LEU A 420 -4.80 12.20 -17.30
C LEU A 420 -5.67 11.02 -17.71
N GLY A 421 -5.19 9.82 -17.40
CA GLY A 421 -5.96 8.61 -17.61
C GLY A 421 -6.02 8.19 -19.09
N ALA A 422 -7.19 7.79 -19.57
CA ALA A 422 -7.37 7.21 -20.90
C ALA A 422 -6.83 8.03 -22.10
N PRO A 423 -6.82 9.38 -22.09
CA PRO A 423 -6.12 10.18 -23.11
C PRO A 423 -4.62 9.91 -23.21
N ARG A 424 -3.96 9.41 -22.16
CA ARG A 424 -2.51 9.13 -22.15
C ARG A 424 -2.14 7.69 -22.54
N ARG A 425 -3.10 6.86 -22.98
CA ARG A 425 -2.90 5.40 -23.19
C ARG A 425 -1.74 5.03 -24.13
N GLY A 426 -1.44 5.85 -25.14
CA GLY A 426 -0.29 5.60 -26.03
C GLY A 426 1.06 5.90 -25.38
N GLU A 427 1.12 6.87 -24.46
CA GLU A 427 2.33 7.22 -23.73
C GLU A 427 2.55 6.34 -22.51
N LEU A 428 1.46 6.03 -21.79
CA LEU A 428 1.45 5.20 -20.60
C LEU A 428 0.52 3.99 -20.83
N TRP A 429 1.12 2.81 -20.96
CA TRP A 429 0.36 1.56 -20.90
C TRP A 429 -0.25 1.39 -19.48
N GLU A 430 -1.42 0.77 -19.38
CA GLU A 430 -2.17 0.59 -18.11
C GLU A 430 -2.60 1.88 -17.37
N THR A 431 -2.82 2.99 -18.07
CA THR A 431 -3.23 4.27 -17.45
C THR A 431 -4.73 4.46 -17.25
N THR A 432 -5.58 3.47 -17.54
CA THR A 432 -7.04 3.64 -17.60
C THR A 432 -7.78 3.29 -16.30
N ALA A 433 -7.10 2.72 -15.31
CA ALA A 433 -7.68 2.30 -14.05
C ALA A 433 -7.50 3.33 -12.93
N ILE A 434 -8.37 3.26 -11.92
CA ILE A 434 -8.39 4.21 -10.79
C ILE A 434 -7.03 4.34 -10.07
N PRO A 435 -6.28 3.26 -9.78
CA PRO A 435 -5.01 3.40 -9.07
C PRO A 435 -3.99 4.28 -9.78
N GLU A 436 -3.97 4.26 -11.11
CA GLU A 436 -3.09 5.11 -11.92
C GLU A 436 -3.67 6.52 -12.06
N ILE A 437 -4.99 6.64 -12.28
CA ILE A 437 -5.65 7.94 -12.45
C ILE A 437 -5.53 8.80 -11.18
N ARG A 438 -5.67 8.22 -9.98
CA ARG A 438 -5.56 8.97 -8.71
C ARG A 438 -4.16 9.52 -8.46
N VAL A 439 -3.12 8.79 -8.87
CA VAL A 439 -1.73 9.25 -8.76
C VAL A 439 -1.51 10.44 -9.71
N GLN A 440 -1.94 10.31 -10.97
CA GLN A 440 -1.85 11.40 -11.94
C GLN A 440 -2.66 12.63 -11.51
N ALA A 441 -3.84 12.45 -10.91
CA ALA A 441 -4.64 13.55 -10.40
C ALA A 441 -3.92 14.32 -9.27
N ALA A 442 -3.28 13.59 -8.34
CA ALA A 442 -2.50 14.20 -7.25
C ALA A 442 -1.27 14.94 -7.77
N GLU A 443 -0.53 14.35 -8.72
CA GLU A 443 0.62 14.97 -9.39
C GLU A 443 0.20 16.25 -10.13
N LEU A 444 -0.88 16.19 -10.91
CA LEU A 444 -1.40 17.35 -11.64
C LEU A 444 -1.84 18.48 -10.69
N ALA A 445 -2.53 18.16 -9.60
CA ALA A 445 -2.89 19.18 -8.60
C ALA A 445 -1.64 19.83 -7.98
N GLY A 446 -0.59 19.04 -7.72
CA GLY A 446 0.70 19.53 -7.25
C GLY A 446 1.38 20.48 -8.23
N GLN A 447 1.35 20.16 -9.53
CA GLN A 447 1.91 20.97 -10.62
C GLN A 447 1.11 22.27 -10.85
N LEU A 448 -0.22 22.18 -10.91
CA LEU A 448 -1.12 23.32 -11.17
C LEU A 448 -1.10 24.34 -10.04
N LEU A 449 -0.85 23.90 -8.81
CA LEU A 449 -0.79 24.76 -7.61
C LEU A 449 0.65 24.97 -7.10
N ALA A 450 1.67 24.64 -7.90
CA ALA A 450 3.05 24.94 -7.55
C ALA A 450 3.22 26.47 -7.44
N PRO A 451 4.04 26.97 -6.49
CA PRO A 451 4.34 28.40 -6.44
C PRO A 451 4.92 28.81 -7.80
N LEU A 452 4.21 29.68 -8.51
CA LEU A 452 4.70 30.23 -9.77
C LEU A 452 5.99 31.02 -9.49
N SER A 453 7.14 30.35 -9.62
CA SER A 453 8.40 31.04 -9.85
C SER A 453 8.17 31.90 -11.09
N ARG A 454 8.25 33.21 -10.91
CA ARG A 454 8.05 34.21 -11.97
C ARG A 454 9.08 34.03 -13.07
N THR A 455 8.84 33.11 -14.00
CA THR A 455 9.60 33.01 -15.25
C THR A 455 8.89 33.80 -16.33
N LEU A 456 8.61 35.08 -16.08
CA LEU A 456 8.29 36.08 -17.10
C LEU A 456 8.70 37.47 -16.57
N SER A 457 10.00 37.73 -16.54
CA SER A 457 10.51 39.09 -16.64
C SER A 457 11.27 39.24 -17.94
N ARG A 458 10.54 39.83 -18.89
CA ARG A 458 11.00 40.49 -20.11
C ARG A 458 12.35 41.20 -19.89
N THR A 459 13.23 41.00 -20.86
CA THR A 459 14.15 41.99 -21.41
C THR A 459 14.02 43.42 -20.84
N SER A 460 14.97 43.81 -19.99
CA SER A 460 15.40 45.21 -19.83
C SER A 460 16.72 45.27 -19.08
N ARG A 461 17.68 45.97 -19.68
CA ARG A 461 19.04 46.24 -19.17
C ARG A 461 19.03 47.13 -17.92
N THR A 462 20.19 47.10 -17.25
CA THR A 462 20.78 48.04 -16.26
C THR A 462 20.11 48.20 -14.90
N SER A 463 20.75 47.70 -13.84
CA SER A 463 21.67 48.49 -12.99
C SER A 463 22.07 47.67 -11.75
N ARG A 464 23.33 47.83 -11.34
CA ARG A 464 23.91 47.24 -10.14
C ARG A 464 23.24 47.84 -8.89
N SER A 465 22.69 46.99 -8.02
CA SER A 465 22.66 47.26 -6.59
C SER A 465 22.59 45.93 -5.82
N SER A 466 23.50 45.76 -4.86
CA SER A 466 23.61 44.59 -3.98
C SER A 466 22.37 44.43 -3.11
N PRO A 467 21.83 43.20 -2.92
CA PRO A 467 20.85 42.96 -1.88
C PRO A 467 21.55 42.59 -0.57
N THR A 468 21.30 43.40 0.45
CA THR A 468 21.56 43.15 1.86
C THR A 468 20.88 41.86 2.32
N SER A 469 21.57 41.14 3.22
CA SER A 469 21.21 39.81 3.71
C SER A 469 19.84 39.80 4.41
N ARG A 470 18.85 39.17 3.79
CA ARG A 470 17.70 38.62 4.51
C ARG A 470 18.16 37.36 5.22
N SER A 471 18.24 37.42 6.55
CA SER A 471 18.41 36.24 7.42
C SER A 471 17.34 35.20 7.06
N SER A 472 17.74 34.13 6.35
CA SER A 472 16.87 33.01 6.06
C SER A 472 16.68 32.21 7.35
N ARG A 473 15.47 32.25 7.91
CA ARG A 473 15.12 31.44 9.08
C ARG A 473 15.35 29.95 8.74
N ARG A 474 16.18 29.26 9.54
CA ARG A 474 16.51 27.84 9.32
C ARG A 474 15.24 26.98 9.24
N PRO A 475 15.16 26.00 8.31
CA PRO A 475 14.10 25.00 8.31
C PRO A 475 14.04 24.25 9.65
N VAL A 476 12.86 23.74 9.99
CA VAL A 476 12.65 22.94 11.21
C VAL A 476 12.16 21.53 10.88
N ASP A 477 12.30 20.62 11.82
CA ASP A 477 11.71 19.28 11.77
C ASP A 477 10.20 19.30 12.12
N GLY A 478 9.59 18.10 12.24
CA GLY A 478 8.17 17.95 12.60
C GLY A 478 7.83 18.37 14.03
N HIS A 479 8.84 18.56 14.89
CA HIS A 479 8.73 18.94 16.30
C HIS A 479 9.21 20.38 16.56
N GLY A 480 9.51 21.14 15.50
CA GLY A 480 9.89 22.54 15.59
C GLY A 480 11.37 22.78 15.89
N LEU A 481 12.22 21.76 15.87
CA LEU A 481 13.66 21.90 16.09
C LEU A 481 14.37 22.30 14.79
N ALA A 482 15.29 23.27 14.88
CA ALA A 482 16.02 23.78 13.72
C ALA A 482 16.95 22.74 13.10
N LEU A 483 17.05 22.71 11.78
CA LEU A 483 17.90 21.81 11.00
C LEU A 483 18.96 22.61 10.24
N SER A 484 20.22 22.16 10.27
CA SER A 484 21.38 22.79 9.61
C SER A 484 21.45 22.56 8.09
N THR A 485 20.30 22.53 7.43
CA THR A 485 20.17 22.22 5.99
C THR A 485 19.18 23.16 5.28
N HIS A 486 19.03 23.01 3.97
CA HIS A 486 18.06 23.74 3.17
C HIS A 486 16.68 23.06 3.16
N ALA A 487 15.66 23.77 2.72
CA ALA A 487 14.26 23.37 2.88
C ALA A 487 13.89 22.00 2.27
N GLU A 488 14.54 21.61 1.17
CA GLU A 488 14.25 20.36 0.47
C GLU A 488 14.81 19.14 1.21
N ALA A 489 16.08 19.19 1.64
CA ALA A 489 16.69 18.16 2.47
C ALA A 489 15.98 18.06 3.83
N ALA A 490 15.59 19.19 4.44
CA ALA A 490 14.76 19.21 5.63
C ALA A 490 13.39 18.52 5.43
N ALA A 491 12.77 18.65 4.25
CA ALA A 491 11.51 17.96 3.95
C ALA A 491 11.69 16.44 3.84
N ALA A 492 12.79 15.99 3.24
CA ALA A 492 13.15 14.57 3.21
C ALA A 492 13.42 14.02 4.62
N TYR A 493 14.18 14.75 5.45
CA TYR A 493 14.42 14.40 6.86
C TYR A 493 13.13 14.30 7.67
N ARG A 494 12.21 15.26 7.55
CA ARG A 494 10.90 15.21 8.22
C ARG A 494 10.11 13.96 7.82
N SER A 495 10.16 13.58 6.56
CA SER A 495 9.52 12.34 6.10
C SER A 495 10.18 11.10 6.69
N GLY A 496 11.50 11.09 6.86
CA GLY A 496 12.22 10.01 7.53
C GLY A 496 11.85 9.91 9.01
N LEU A 497 11.90 11.04 9.72
CA LEU A 497 11.54 11.12 11.14
C LEU A 497 10.08 10.68 11.39
N ASP A 498 9.12 11.20 10.62
CA ASP A 498 7.70 10.81 10.73
C ASP A 498 7.51 9.30 10.55
N ARG A 499 8.27 8.68 9.62
CA ARG A 499 8.24 7.23 9.39
C ARG A 499 8.83 6.45 10.56
N VAL A 500 9.96 6.88 11.13
CA VAL A 500 10.54 6.25 12.33
C VAL A 500 9.55 6.27 13.48
N LEU A 501 8.98 7.44 13.80
CA LEU A 501 8.05 7.59 14.92
C LEU A 501 6.76 6.78 14.73
N LYS A 502 6.35 6.52 13.49
CA LYS A 502 5.18 5.67 13.18
C LYS A 502 5.53 4.20 13.01
N VAL A 503 6.81 3.83 13.05
CA VAL A 503 7.31 2.48 12.75
C VAL A 503 6.94 2.05 11.32
N ARG A 504 7.19 2.92 10.34
CA ARG A 504 6.84 2.73 8.91
C ARG A 504 8.06 2.60 8.01
N ALA A 505 7.91 1.77 6.97
CA ALA A 505 8.96 1.49 5.99
C ALA A 505 9.39 2.73 5.18
N GLY A 506 10.64 2.71 4.69
CA GLY A 506 11.23 3.76 3.86
C GLY A 506 11.74 4.97 4.65
N ALA A 507 12.05 4.82 5.94
CA ALA A 507 12.70 5.88 6.71
C ALA A 507 14.13 6.11 6.19
N GLU A 508 14.85 5.01 5.95
CA GLU A 508 16.16 4.92 5.33
C GLU A 508 16.21 5.62 3.97
N ASP A 509 15.25 5.36 3.08
CA ASP A 509 15.15 6.02 1.77
C ASP A 509 14.99 7.54 1.90
N ALA A 510 14.20 7.98 2.88
CA ALA A 510 13.94 9.39 3.12
C ALA A 510 15.18 10.11 3.68
N PHE A 511 15.92 9.46 4.61
CA PHE A 511 17.18 9.99 5.10
C PHE A 511 18.28 9.95 4.04
N ALA A 512 18.35 8.89 3.22
CA ALA A 512 19.25 8.79 2.07
C ALA A 512 18.99 9.92 1.07
N ARG A 513 17.72 10.21 0.78
CA ARG A 513 17.35 11.37 -0.04
C ARG A 513 17.76 12.68 0.60
N ALA A 514 17.63 12.83 1.93
CA ALA A 514 18.03 14.04 2.63
C ALA A 514 19.54 14.31 2.48
N VAL A 515 20.39 13.30 2.66
CA VAL A 515 21.85 13.45 2.49
C VAL A 515 22.28 13.52 1.03
N ALA A 516 21.51 12.95 0.09
CA ALA A 516 21.77 13.13 -1.34
C ALA A 516 21.49 14.56 -1.80
N LEU A 517 20.45 15.19 -1.25
CA LEU A 517 20.12 16.59 -1.51
C LEU A 517 21.12 17.55 -0.84
N ASP A 518 21.54 17.22 0.38
CA ASP A 518 22.54 17.99 1.12
C ASP A 518 23.61 17.06 1.75
N PRO A 519 24.73 16.81 1.04
CA PRO A 519 25.77 15.87 1.50
C PRO A 519 26.45 16.24 2.82
N GLY A 520 26.35 17.48 3.29
CA GLY A 520 26.90 17.85 4.61
C GLY A 520 25.82 18.02 5.69
N PHE A 521 24.64 17.43 5.52
CA PHE A 521 23.60 17.45 6.54
C PHE A 521 23.85 16.38 7.60
N ALA A 522 24.45 16.79 8.74
CA ALA A 522 24.95 15.88 9.77
C ALA A 522 23.88 14.94 10.35
N LEU A 523 22.68 15.46 10.66
CA LEU A 523 21.60 14.64 11.22
C LEU A 523 21.09 13.58 10.24
N GLY A 524 21.08 13.86 8.94
CA GLY A 524 20.69 12.87 7.93
C GLY A 524 21.65 11.67 7.93
N HIS A 525 22.95 11.94 7.99
CA HIS A 525 23.98 10.90 8.07
C HIS A 525 23.93 10.15 9.41
N ALA A 526 23.73 10.86 10.53
CA ALA A 526 23.60 10.24 11.84
C ALA A 526 22.38 9.30 11.92
N ALA A 527 21.24 9.71 11.36
CA ALA A 527 20.04 8.88 11.29
C ALA A 527 20.26 7.61 10.44
N LEU A 528 20.97 7.71 9.32
CA LEU A 528 21.34 6.53 8.50
C LEU A 528 22.27 5.57 9.26
N ALA A 529 23.32 6.08 9.90
CA ALA A 529 24.24 5.27 10.69
C ALA A 529 23.50 4.54 11.83
N LEU A 530 22.59 5.24 12.51
CA LEU A 530 21.74 4.69 13.56
C LEU A 530 20.82 3.58 13.04
N LEU A 531 20.09 3.81 11.94
CA LEU A 531 19.20 2.79 11.36
C LEU A 531 19.97 1.57 10.86
N GLY A 532 21.15 1.76 10.26
CA GLY A 532 22.01 0.65 9.86
C GLY A 532 22.46 -0.19 11.05
N HIS A 533 22.85 0.47 12.14
CA HIS A 533 23.34 -0.20 13.34
C HIS A 533 22.22 -0.91 14.13
N GLU A 534 21.07 -0.28 14.33
CA GLU A 534 20.05 -0.78 15.28
C GLU A 534 18.84 -1.46 14.64
N CYS A 535 18.56 -1.14 13.37
CA CYS A 535 17.44 -1.71 12.61
C CYS A 535 17.91 -2.68 11.51
N GLY A 536 19.22 -2.81 11.29
CA GLY A 536 19.77 -3.64 10.20
C GLY A 536 19.43 -3.11 8.81
N ALA A 537 19.26 -1.79 8.67
CA ALA A 537 19.08 -1.17 7.35
C ALA A 537 20.35 -1.34 6.51
N ASP A 538 20.21 -1.51 5.19
CA ASP A 538 21.33 -1.65 4.26
C ASP A 538 22.07 -0.30 4.09
N VAL A 539 22.94 0.00 5.04
CA VAL A 539 23.70 1.24 5.15
C VAL A 539 25.15 0.91 5.52
N ASP A 540 26.09 1.53 4.83
CA ASP A 540 27.50 1.56 5.23
C ASP A 540 27.64 2.43 6.50
N VAL A 541 27.45 1.81 7.67
CA VAL A 541 27.45 2.48 8.98
C VAL A 541 28.76 3.22 9.23
N PRO A 542 29.96 2.65 9.02
CA PRO A 542 31.23 3.38 9.21
C PRO A 542 31.31 4.65 8.36
N ARG A 543 30.92 4.57 7.07
CA ARG A 543 30.93 5.73 6.18
C ARG A 543 29.92 6.78 6.62
N ALA A 544 28.67 6.39 6.87
CA ALA A 544 27.63 7.32 7.30
C ALA A 544 28.02 8.03 8.60
N LEU A 545 28.64 7.32 9.54
CA LEU A 545 29.10 7.91 10.79
C LEU A 545 30.23 8.93 10.58
N ALA A 546 31.23 8.60 9.75
CA ALA A 546 32.32 9.53 9.43
C ALA A 546 31.81 10.82 8.77
N GLU A 547 30.84 10.70 7.86
CA GLU A 547 30.18 11.82 7.18
C GLU A 547 29.38 12.69 8.17
N ALA A 548 28.66 12.06 9.11
CA ALA A 548 27.95 12.75 10.19
C ALA A 548 28.92 13.58 11.06
N GLN A 549 30.02 12.96 11.50
CA GLN A 549 31.04 13.62 12.34
C GLN A 549 31.72 14.79 11.64
N ARG A 550 32.04 14.66 10.35
CA ARG A 550 32.65 15.74 9.56
C ARG A 550 31.68 16.92 9.42
N SER A 551 30.46 16.62 8.97
CA SER A 551 29.39 17.60 8.78
C SER A 551 29.04 18.35 10.08
N ALA A 552 29.07 17.65 11.22
CA ALA A 552 28.78 18.22 12.52
C ALA A 552 29.81 19.27 12.97
N ARG A 553 31.06 19.17 12.52
CA ARG A 553 32.11 20.17 12.82
C ARG A 553 31.96 21.44 12.00
N GLU A 554 31.35 21.35 10.81
CA GLU A 554 31.30 22.44 9.83
C GLU A 554 30.03 23.29 9.93
N ARG A 555 28.86 22.68 10.13
CA ARG A 555 27.55 23.36 9.94
C ARG A 555 26.52 23.19 11.06
N SER A 556 26.74 22.25 11.96
CA SER A 556 25.78 21.88 12.99
C SER A 556 25.76 22.82 14.19
N ASP A 557 24.59 22.92 14.82
CA ASP A 557 24.46 23.56 16.13
C ASP A 557 24.87 22.61 17.27
N GLU A 558 24.72 23.07 18.52
CA GLU A 558 25.03 22.25 19.70
C GLU A 558 24.17 20.99 19.82
N ARG A 559 22.87 21.08 19.49
CA ARG A 559 21.96 19.93 19.55
C ARG A 559 22.38 18.85 18.56
N GLU A 560 22.58 19.24 17.30
CA GLU A 560 22.96 18.29 16.26
C GLU A 560 24.31 17.63 16.55
N ARG A 561 25.30 18.40 17.04
CA ARG A 561 26.59 17.84 17.49
C ARG A 561 26.42 16.86 18.65
N SER A 562 25.56 17.20 19.61
CA SER A 562 25.24 16.33 20.75
C SER A 562 24.58 15.02 20.29
N PHE A 563 23.66 15.06 19.32
CA PHE A 563 23.05 13.85 18.78
C PHE A 563 24.03 12.99 17.96
N VAL A 564 24.91 13.59 17.16
CA VAL A 564 25.97 12.87 16.44
C VAL A 564 26.93 12.16 17.40
N GLU A 565 27.22 12.76 18.56
CA GLU A 565 27.99 12.12 19.63
C GLU A 565 27.25 10.90 20.22
N VAL A 566 25.93 10.98 20.41
CA VAL A 566 25.12 9.83 20.84
C VAL A 566 25.25 8.67 19.86
N VAL A 567 25.02 8.92 18.57
CA VAL A 567 25.12 7.88 17.53
C VAL A 567 26.54 7.32 17.46
N THR A 568 27.57 8.17 17.56
CA THR A 568 28.97 7.75 17.57
C THR A 568 29.24 6.74 18.69
N ARG A 569 28.85 7.08 19.92
CA ARG A 569 29.09 6.23 21.08
C ARG A 569 28.32 4.92 21.03
N ARG A 570 27.08 4.94 20.53
CA ARG A 570 26.28 3.72 20.36
C ARG A 570 26.90 2.77 19.32
N VAL A 571 27.30 3.28 18.17
CA VAL A 571 27.96 2.47 17.12
C VAL A 571 29.29 1.86 17.61
N HIS A 572 30.05 2.55 18.46
CA HIS A 572 31.31 2.03 19.01
C HIS A 572 31.13 1.18 20.28
N GLY A 573 29.94 1.13 20.88
CA GLY A 573 29.68 0.43 22.14
C GLY A 573 30.27 1.11 23.39
N ASP A 574 30.51 2.42 23.38
CA ASP A 574 31.13 3.16 24.49
C ASP A 574 30.17 4.20 25.11
N LEU A 575 29.49 3.83 26.21
CA LEU A 575 28.66 4.74 27.02
C LEU A 575 27.58 5.49 26.22
N GLY A 576 27.04 4.85 25.18
CA GLY A 576 25.99 5.42 24.30
C GLY A 576 24.76 5.90 25.07
N ASP A 577 24.32 5.11 26.05
CA ASP A 577 23.12 5.40 26.85
C ASP A 577 23.33 6.60 27.79
N THR A 578 24.51 6.71 28.38
CA THR A 578 24.89 7.89 29.19
C THR A 578 24.87 9.15 28.32
N ALA A 579 25.39 9.07 27.09
CA ALA A 579 25.33 10.19 26.17
C ALA A 579 23.89 10.53 25.74
N LEU A 580 23.05 9.53 25.52
CA LEU A 580 21.64 9.70 25.15
C LEU A 580 20.83 10.38 26.27
N VAL A 581 20.97 9.92 27.52
CA VAL A 581 20.30 10.53 28.68
C VAL A 581 20.75 11.98 28.87
N ARG A 582 22.05 12.26 28.72
CA ARG A 582 22.58 13.62 28.75
C ARG A 582 22.01 14.48 27.63
N HIS A 583 21.92 13.94 26.41
CA HIS A 583 21.35 14.65 25.25
C HIS A 583 19.90 15.03 25.49
N LEU A 584 19.05 14.08 25.88
CA LEU A 584 17.63 14.33 26.17
C LEU A 584 17.43 15.22 27.40
N GLY A 585 18.39 15.27 28.33
CA GLY A 585 18.41 16.25 29.41
C GLY A 585 18.56 17.70 28.93
N ALA A 586 19.36 17.93 27.88
CA ALA A 586 19.58 19.25 27.30
C ALA A 586 18.56 19.59 26.19
N HIS A 587 18.08 18.58 25.47
CA HIS A 587 17.21 18.70 24.29
C HIS A 587 16.00 17.77 24.39
N PRO A 588 15.09 18.00 25.37
CA PRO A 588 14.00 17.07 25.67
C PRO A 588 12.94 16.91 24.57
N ALA A 589 12.94 17.78 23.55
CA ALA A 589 12.02 17.73 22.41
C ALA A 589 12.53 16.86 21.25
N ASP A 590 13.76 16.32 21.32
CA ASP A 590 14.33 15.54 20.22
C ASP A 590 13.68 14.15 20.14
N ALA A 591 12.68 14.03 19.28
CA ALA A 591 11.86 12.83 19.17
C ALA A 591 12.63 11.62 18.63
N LEU A 592 13.67 11.83 17.81
CA LEU A 592 14.49 10.72 17.29
C LEU A 592 15.32 10.13 18.42
N ALA A 593 15.96 10.98 19.23
CA ALA A 593 16.67 10.54 20.44
C ALA A 593 15.74 9.81 21.41
N LEU A 594 14.52 10.34 21.63
CA LEU A 594 13.56 9.68 22.52
C LEU A 594 13.09 8.31 21.99
N ALA A 595 12.95 8.15 20.67
CA ALA A 595 12.60 6.87 20.05
C ALA A 595 13.68 5.81 20.24
N VAL A 596 14.95 6.20 20.26
CA VAL A 596 16.09 5.32 20.55
C VAL A 596 16.12 4.93 22.02
N ALA A 597 15.80 5.88 22.91
CA ALA A 597 15.86 5.65 24.35
C ALA A 597 14.77 4.68 24.84
N VAL A 598 13.62 4.64 24.16
CA VAL A 598 12.51 3.73 24.50
C VAL A 598 12.11 2.93 23.26
N PRO A 599 12.92 1.94 22.87
CA PRO A 599 12.69 1.16 21.66
C PRO A 599 11.63 0.10 21.92
N THR A 600 10.37 0.50 21.77
CA THR A 600 9.24 -0.41 22.02
C THR A 600 9.13 -1.50 20.93
N ILE A 601 9.43 -1.15 19.66
CA ILE A 601 9.36 -2.07 18.51
C ILE A 601 10.28 -1.68 17.35
N ALA A 602 10.54 -0.38 17.15
CA ALA A 602 11.27 0.15 15.98
C ALA A 602 12.76 -0.19 15.94
N PHE A 603 13.34 -0.56 17.08
CA PHE A 603 14.75 -0.95 17.21
C PHE A 603 14.82 -2.34 17.85
N SER A 604 15.94 -3.02 17.67
CA SER A 604 16.12 -4.45 18.00
C SER A 604 16.17 -4.76 19.51
N GLY A 605 15.63 -3.89 20.38
CA GLY A 605 15.65 -4.05 21.83
C GLY A 605 17.04 -3.87 22.45
N VAL A 606 17.94 -3.14 21.78
CA VAL A 606 19.28 -2.82 22.29
C VAL A 606 19.16 -1.65 23.27
N THR A 607 18.91 -1.95 24.55
CA THR A 607 18.98 -0.97 25.63
C THR A 607 19.63 -1.56 26.86
N ASP A 608 20.57 -0.82 27.45
CA ASP A 608 21.05 -1.06 28.81
C ASP A 608 20.26 -0.22 29.84
N LEU A 609 19.31 0.61 29.39
CA LEU A 609 18.40 1.34 30.27
C LEU A 609 17.40 0.37 30.91
N ASP A 610 17.38 0.33 32.24
CA ASP A 610 16.32 -0.33 33.00
C ASP A 610 14.97 0.39 32.83
N ASP A 611 13.86 -0.33 33.09
CA ASP A 611 12.50 0.19 32.92
C ASP A 611 12.23 1.47 33.74
N GLU A 612 12.88 1.62 34.91
CA GLU A 612 12.72 2.82 35.74
C GLU A 612 13.42 4.03 35.13
N GLN A 613 14.61 3.84 34.55
CA GLN A 613 15.35 4.89 33.86
C GLN A 613 14.61 5.32 32.60
N ALA A 614 14.08 4.38 31.81
CA ALA A 614 13.26 4.66 30.64
C ALA A 614 12.00 5.45 31.04
N LEU A 615 11.33 5.09 32.14
CA LEU A 615 10.18 5.83 32.64
C LEU A 615 10.52 7.23 33.11
N ARG A 616 11.55 7.37 33.97
CA ARG A 616 12.01 8.69 34.46
C ARG A 616 12.33 9.61 33.28
N LEU A 617 12.91 9.05 32.21
CA LEU A 617 13.22 9.80 31.00
C LEU A 617 11.97 10.26 30.26
N VAL A 618 11.00 9.38 30.02
CA VAL A 618 9.72 9.73 29.35
C VAL A 618 8.95 10.75 30.19
N GLU A 619 8.86 10.59 31.51
CA GLU A 619 8.18 11.55 32.37
C GLU A 619 8.88 12.92 32.35
N LYS A 620 10.22 12.94 32.36
CA LYS A 620 11.01 14.17 32.29
C LYS A 620 10.87 14.91 30.96
N THR A 621 10.69 14.20 29.84
CA THR A 621 10.50 14.82 28.52
C THR A 621 9.05 15.22 28.24
N SER A 622 8.09 14.86 29.12
CA SER A 622 6.67 15.15 28.93
C SER A 622 6.34 16.62 28.62
N PRO A 623 6.94 17.64 29.27
CA PRO A 623 6.63 19.04 28.94
C PRO A 623 7.01 19.44 27.50
N ALA A 624 8.01 18.78 26.92
CA ALA A 624 8.47 19.05 25.56
C ALA A 624 7.59 18.36 24.49
N HIS A 625 6.79 17.39 24.89
CA HIS A 625 5.93 16.59 24.02
C HIS A 625 4.44 16.66 24.40
N ASP A 626 4.02 17.71 25.11
CA ASP A 626 2.69 17.81 25.67
C ASP A 626 1.58 17.52 24.63
N GLY A 627 0.73 16.55 24.94
CA GLY A 627 -0.35 16.07 24.08
C GLY A 627 0.08 15.35 22.78
N HIS A 628 1.38 15.14 22.53
CA HIS A 628 1.85 14.49 21.30
C HIS A 628 1.64 12.97 21.37
N TRP A 629 1.05 12.40 20.31
CA TRP A 629 0.68 10.97 20.25
C TRP A 629 1.88 10.04 20.43
N PHE A 630 3.06 10.41 19.92
CA PHE A 630 4.27 9.60 20.01
C PHE A 630 4.74 9.43 21.46
N HIS A 631 4.77 10.53 22.23
CA HIS A 631 5.13 10.44 23.64
C HIS A 631 4.06 9.68 24.43
N THR A 632 2.78 9.93 24.13
CA THR A 632 1.64 9.22 24.72
C THR A 632 1.74 7.71 24.49
N SER A 633 2.21 7.27 23.31
CA SER A 633 2.35 5.84 23.00
C SER A 633 3.55 5.19 23.71
N LEU A 634 4.66 5.91 23.90
CA LEU A 634 5.76 5.45 24.74
C LEU A 634 5.33 5.29 26.20
N LEU A 635 4.56 6.25 26.73
CA LEU A 635 3.99 6.15 28.06
C LEU A 635 3.01 4.97 28.17
N ALA A 636 2.19 4.74 27.14
CA ALA A 636 1.30 3.57 27.09
C ALA A 636 2.08 2.27 27.23
N PHE A 637 3.19 2.11 26.48
CA PHE A 637 4.06 0.95 26.56
C PHE A 637 4.67 0.76 27.95
N LEU A 638 5.21 1.83 28.56
CA LEU A 638 5.80 1.75 29.90
C LEU A 638 4.77 1.41 30.98
N ARG A 639 3.54 1.93 30.88
CA ARG A 639 2.45 1.56 31.79
C ARG A 639 2.04 0.10 31.62
N GLN A 640 2.13 -0.43 30.40
CA GLN A 640 1.96 -1.83 30.11
C GLN A 640 2.97 -2.67 30.90
N GLU A 641 4.28 -2.36 30.79
CA GLU A 641 5.33 -3.14 31.46
C GLU A 641 5.21 -3.11 33.00
N GLN A 642 4.55 -2.08 33.56
CA GLN A 642 4.21 -1.99 34.99
C GLN A 642 2.98 -2.82 35.40
N GLY A 643 2.33 -3.51 34.48
CA GLY A 643 1.06 -4.22 34.70
C GLY A 643 -0.16 -3.29 34.84
N ARG A 644 -0.03 -1.99 34.54
CA ARG A 644 -1.13 -0.99 34.60
C ARG A 644 -1.95 -1.02 33.31
N LEU A 645 -2.47 -2.20 32.96
CA LEU A 645 -3.05 -2.49 31.64
C LEU A 645 -4.22 -1.56 31.26
N HIS A 646 -5.09 -1.19 32.21
CA HIS A 646 -6.20 -0.27 31.94
C HIS A 646 -5.71 1.11 31.51
N GLU A 647 -4.74 1.68 32.24
CA GLU A 647 -4.17 2.99 31.91
C GLU A 647 -3.36 2.95 30.62
N ALA A 648 -2.59 1.88 30.41
CA ALA A 648 -1.90 1.65 29.15
C ALA A 648 -2.88 1.61 27.96
N GLY A 649 -4.03 0.95 28.13
CA GLY A 649 -5.11 0.92 27.15
C GLY A 649 -5.68 2.30 26.84
N GLU A 650 -5.99 3.10 27.86
CA GLU A 650 -6.50 4.48 27.68
C GLU A 650 -5.48 5.39 26.96
N LEU A 651 -4.20 5.28 27.32
CA LEU A 651 -3.12 6.00 26.66
C LEU A 651 -2.97 5.58 25.20
N ALA A 652 -2.97 4.27 24.92
CA ALA A 652 -2.85 3.75 23.57
C ALA A 652 -4.02 4.16 22.69
N HIS A 653 -5.27 4.10 23.19
CA HIS A 653 -6.44 4.57 22.46
C HIS A 653 -6.36 6.08 22.15
N ARG A 654 -5.91 6.91 23.10
CA ARG A 654 -5.70 8.35 22.86
C ARG A 654 -4.65 8.60 21.78
N ALA A 655 -3.53 7.89 21.83
CA ALA A 655 -2.50 8.00 20.81
C ALA A 655 -3.02 7.56 19.43
N LEU A 656 -3.78 6.47 19.35
CA LEU A 656 -4.37 5.97 18.10
C LEU A 656 -5.49 6.84 17.55
N ALA A 657 -6.23 7.55 18.40
CA ALA A 657 -7.21 8.53 17.97
C ALA A 657 -6.55 9.72 17.25
N ALA A 658 -5.36 10.12 17.69
CA ALA A 658 -4.58 11.19 17.08
C ALA A 658 -3.78 10.73 15.84
N GLU A 659 -3.15 9.55 15.90
CA GLU A 659 -2.40 8.95 14.80
C GLU A 659 -2.72 7.45 14.67
N PRO A 660 -3.72 7.09 13.85
CA PRO A 660 -4.16 5.70 13.68
C PRO A 660 -3.09 4.75 13.10
N ALA A 661 -2.05 5.29 12.46
CA ALA A 661 -0.94 4.50 11.92
C ALA A 661 0.24 4.33 12.90
N SER A 662 0.09 4.76 14.17
CA SER A 662 1.14 4.66 15.18
C SER A 662 1.45 3.21 15.55
N GLY A 663 2.58 2.68 15.04
CA GLY A 663 3.05 1.34 15.38
C GLY A 663 3.34 1.17 16.87
N HIS A 664 3.85 2.20 17.54
CA HIS A 664 4.11 2.16 18.99
C HIS A 664 2.83 2.02 19.80
N ALA A 665 1.78 2.79 19.48
CA ALA A 665 0.52 2.72 20.21
C ALA A 665 -0.20 1.40 19.95
N VAL A 666 -0.15 0.89 18.72
CA VAL A 666 -0.68 -0.44 18.40
C VAL A 666 0.07 -1.54 19.13
N HIS A 667 1.39 -1.45 19.24
CA HIS A 667 2.18 -2.44 19.96
C HIS A 667 1.80 -2.47 21.45
N ALA A 668 1.68 -1.30 22.10
CA ALA A 668 1.23 -1.21 23.48
C ALA A 668 -0.18 -1.81 23.65
N LEU A 669 -1.13 -1.49 22.76
CA LEU A 669 -2.50 -2.01 22.85
C LEU A 669 -2.59 -3.52 22.55
N ALA A 670 -1.72 -4.05 21.68
CA ALA A 670 -1.60 -5.49 21.43
C ALA A 670 -1.23 -6.23 22.72
N HIS A 671 -0.24 -5.73 23.47
CA HIS A 671 0.10 -6.28 24.79
C HIS A 671 -1.05 -6.16 25.78
N VAL A 672 -1.69 -5.00 25.88
CA VAL A 672 -2.86 -4.82 26.76
C VAL A 672 -3.94 -5.87 26.48
N HIS A 673 -4.30 -6.11 25.21
CA HIS A 673 -5.29 -7.13 24.87
C HIS A 673 -4.80 -8.55 25.14
N TYR A 674 -3.53 -8.83 24.88
CA TYR A 674 -2.97 -10.15 25.10
C TYR A 674 -2.89 -10.48 26.60
N GLU A 675 -2.28 -9.60 27.40
CA GLU A 675 -2.04 -9.80 28.82
C GLU A 675 -3.33 -9.74 29.66
N SER A 676 -4.34 -8.98 29.25
CA SER A 676 -5.67 -9.00 29.90
C SER A 676 -6.51 -10.24 29.58
N GLY A 677 -6.06 -11.11 28.67
CA GLY A 677 -6.84 -12.27 28.21
C GLY A 677 -7.98 -11.92 27.25
N ALA A 678 -8.04 -10.69 26.75
CA ALA A 678 -9.04 -10.22 25.79
C ALA A 678 -8.78 -10.75 24.37
N HIS A 679 -8.60 -12.07 24.23
CA HIS A 679 -7.96 -12.64 23.04
C HIS A 679 -8.78 -12.52 21.75
N VAL A 680 -10.10 -12.67 21.81
CA VAL A 680 -10.97 -12.50 20.62
C VAL A 680 -10.93 -11.06 20.14
N ALA A 681 -11.13 -10.11 21.06
CA ALA A 681 -11.12 -8.68 20.74
C ALA A 681 -9.75 -8.23 20.22
N GLY A 682 -8.67 -8.64 20.89
CA GLY A 682 -7.29 -8.34 20.48
C GLY A 682 -6.95 -8.88 19.09
N ARG A 683 -7.29 -10.14 18.82
CA ARG A 683 -7.12 -10.76 17.49
C ARG A 683 -7.85 -9.97 16.42
N ASP A 684 -9.15 -9.75 16.58
CA ASP A 684 -10.00 -9.16 15.53
C ASP A 684 -9.62 -7.70 15.25
N TRP A 685 -9.34 -6.94 16.32
CA TRP A 685 -8.89 -5.56 16.21
C TRP A 685 -7.51 -5.45 15.54
N LEU A 686 -6.53 -6.24 16.01
CA LEU A 686 -5.16 -6.15 15.49
C LEU A 686 -5.05 -6.67 14.06
N ASP A 687 -5.77 -7.75 13.72
CA ASP A 687 -5.83 -8.27 12.35
C ASP A 687 -6.47 -7.24 11.38
N GLY A 688 -7.49 -6.53 11.85
CA GLY A 688 -8.09 -5.39 11.15
C GLY A 688 -7.10 -4.24 10.96
N TRP A 689 -6.31 -3.91 11.98
CA TRP A 689 -5.28 -2.88 11.88
C TRP A 689 -4.16 -3.27 10.91
N VAL A 690 -3.60 -4.48 11.02
CA VAL A 690 -2.55 -5.03 10.12
C VAL A 690 -3.02 -5.03 8.66
N SER A 691 -4.30 -5.34 8.43
CA SER A 691 -4.91 -5.34 7.10
C SER A 691 -5.31 -3.96 6.58
N GLY A 692 -5.38 -2.95 7.46
CA GLY A 692 -5.79 -1.57 7.20
C GLY A 692 -4.64 -0.57 7.32
N GLN A 693 -4.56 0.11 8.47
CA GLN A 693 -3.60 1.20 8.73
C GLN A 693 -2.16 0.70 8.87
N GLY A 694 -1.95 -0.56 9.28
CA GLY A 694 -0.65 -1.20 9.47
C GLY A 694 0.03 -1.71 8.20
N ARG A 695 -0.56 -1.52 7.00
CA ARG A 695 0.00 -2.03 5.73
C ARG A 695 1.42 -1.53 5.42
N GLY A 696 1.79 -0.37 5.92
CA GLY A 696 3.11 0.25 5.71
C GLY A 696 4.07 0.14 6.90
N ALA A 697 3.78 -0.70 7.89
CA ALA A 697 4.62 -0.85 9.08
C ALA A 697 5.90 -1.66 8.77
N VAL A 698 7.05 -1.25 9.32
CA VAL A 698 8.36 -1.96 9.17
C VAL A 698 8.27 -3.37 9.73
N HIS A 699 7.65 -3.50 10.91
CA HIS A 699 7.55 -4.77 11.65
C HIS A 699 6.16 -5.39 11.51
N ARG A 700 5.61 -5.38 10.29
CA ARG A 700 4.28 -5.98 10.03
C ARG A 700 4.21 -7.43 10.50
N ALA A 701 5.27 -8.21 10.27
CA ALA A 701 5.39 -9.58 10.75
C ALA A 701 5.28 -9.67 12.28
N HIS A 702 5.86 -8.73 13.02
CA HIS A 702 5.75 -8.70 14.47
C HIS A 702 4.31 -8.47 14.96
N PHE A 703 3.57 -7.57 14.31
CA PHE A 703 2.14 -7.41 14.61
C PHE A 703 1.34 -8.66 14.22
N SER A 704 1.67 -9.31 13.11
CA SER A 704 1.11 -10.61 12.74
C SER A 704 1.44 -11.69 13.79
N TRP A 705 2.63 -11.66 14.38
CA TRP A 705 3.02 -12.56 15.46
C TRP A 705 2.16 -12.37 16.71
N HIS A 706 1.86 -11.12 17.10
CA HIS A 706 0.89 -10.84 18.17
C HIS A 706 -0.50 -11.43 17.88
N VAL A 707 -0.99 -11.33 16.63
CA VAL A 707 -2.25 -11.99 16.26
C VAL A 707 -2.13 -13.51 16.37
N ALA A 708 -0.99 -14.09 16.00
CA ALA A 708 -0.73 -15.52 16.14
C ALA A 708 -0.73 -15.98 17.60
N LEU A 709 -0.23 -15.16 18.53
CA LEU A 709 -0.29 -15.44 19.96
C LEU A 709 -1.74 -15.48 20.45
N HIS A 710 -2.61 -14.58 19.99
CA HIS A 710 -4.03 -14.66 20.28
C HIS A 710 -4.67 -15.94 19.73
N GLU A 711 -4.33 -16.34 18.51
CA GLU A 711 -4.83 -17.59 17.89
C GLU A 711 -4.36 -18.84 18.66
N LEU A 712 -3.11 -18.84 19.15
CA LEU A 712 -2.60 -19.88 20.03
C LEU A 712 -3.35 -19.92 21.36
N ALA A 713 -3.56 -18.78 22.01
CA ALA A 713 -4.27 -18.70 23.28
C ALA A 713 -5.74 -19.14 23.16
N LEU A 714 -6.39 -18.80 22.03
CA LEU A 714 -7.73 -19.23 21.66
C LEU A 714 -7.83 -20.70 21.23
N ASP A 715 -6.69 -21.39 21.16
CA ASP A 715 -6.63 -22.78 20.76
C ASP A 715 -7.11 -23.07 19.32
N ASP A 716 -6.79 -22.16 18.38
CA ASP A 716 -7.12 -22.29 16.95
C ASP A 716 -5.90 -22.70 16.10
N PRO A 717 -5.58 -24.00 16.01
CA PRO A 717 -4.44 -24.50 15.23
C PRO A 717 -4.50 -24.16 13.73
N ALA A 718 -5.73 -24.09 13.19
CA ALA A 718 -5.91 -23.82 11.78
C ALA A 718 -5.60 -22.36 11.46
N ALA A 719 -5.96 -21.43 12.34
CA ALA A 719 -5.63 -20.02 12.20
C ALA A 719 -4.13 -19.76 12.30
N VAL A 720 -3.45 -20.32 13.31
CA VAL A 720 -1.99 -20.19 13.48
C VAL A 720 -1.26 -20.68 12.23
N ARG A 721 -1.66 -21.83 11.66
CA ARG A 721 -1.06 -22.36 10.42
C ARG A 721 -1.32 -21.47 9.21
N ARG A 722 -2.54 -20.96 9.03
CA ARG A 722 -2.83 -20.02 7.94
C ARG A 722 -1.95 -18.77 8.06
N ARG A 723 -1.79 -18.26 9.28
CA ARG A 723 -0.99 -17.07 9.57
C ARG A 723 0.49 -17.30 9.34
N TRP A 724 1.02 -18.46 9.73
CA TRP A 724 2.38 -18.87 9.42
C TRP A 724 2.70 -18.70 7.94
N PHE A 725 1.96 -19.41 7.08
CA PHE A 725 2.22 -19.41 5.65
C PHE A 725 1.92 -18.06 4.97
N ALA A 726 0.99 -17.27 5.52
CA ALA A 726 0.61 -16.00 4.92
C ALA A 726 1.51 -14.82 5.36
N GLN A 727 2.04 -14.84 6.59
CA GLN A 727 2.55 -13.63 7.25
C GLN A 727 3.83 -13.83 8.10
N LEU A 728 4.28 -15.05 8.37
CA LEU A 728 5.40 -15.28 9.33
C LEU A 728 6.48 -16.26 8.82
N ALA A 729 6.31 -16.92 7.68
CA ALA A 729 7.32 -17.82 7.15
C ALA A 729 8.64 -17.08 6.83
N PRO A 730 9.81 -17.64 7.22
CA PRO A 730 11.12 -17.01 7.06
C PRO A 730 11.51 -16.83 5.59
N GLY A 731 12.45 -15.90 5.33
CA GLY A 731 13.02 -15.64 4.01
C GLY A 731 12.55 -14.31 3.42
N ARG A 732 11.35 -14.25 2.83
CA ARG A 732 10.85 -13.02 2.17
C ARG A 732 10.02 -12.10 3.06
N VAL A 733 9.46 -12.64 4.13
CA VAL A 733 8.50 -11.92 4.99
C VAL A 733 9.15 -11.46 6.29
N VAL A 734 10.07 -12.27 6.84
CA VAL A 734 10.82 -11.97 8.06
C VAL A 734 12.30 -12.34 7.82
N THR A 735 13.21 -11.43 8.14
CA THR A 735 14.67 -11.60 8.03
C THR A 735 15.37 -11.08 9.28
N GLY A 736 16.64 -11.47 9.45
CA GLY A 736 17.48 -11.02 10.55
C GLY A 736 16.94 -11.46 11.92
N VAL A 737 17.22 -10.68 12.97
CA VAL A 737 16.82 -11.01 14.35
C VAL A 737 15.32 -11.25 14.51
N ARG A 738 14.47 -10.60 13.71
CA ARG A 738 13.01 -10.79 13.77
C ARG A 738 12.57 -12.18 13.34
N ALA A 739 13.33 -12.87 12.50
CA ALA A 739 13.03 -14.26 12.17
C ALA A 739 13.15 -15.18 13.40
N LEU A 740 14.06 -14.88 14.32
CA LEU A 740 14.19 -15.59 15.59
C LEU A 740 13.06 -15.23 16.56
N VAL A 741 12.82 -13.93 16.73
CA VAL A 741 11.85 -13.39 17.69
C VAL A 741 10.42 -13.79 17.34
N ASP A 742 10.04 -13.65 16.07
CA ASP A 742 8.66 -13.83 15.63
C ASP A 742 8.43 -15.27 15.15
N SER A 743 9.13 -15.68 14.08
CA SER A 743 8.93 -16.99 13.44
C SER A 743 9.48 -18.13 14.29
N GLY A 744 10.70 -18.00 14.83
CA GLY A 744 11.32 -19.01 15.68
C GLY A 744 10.51 -19.29 16.94
N SER A 745 10.09 -18.23 17.62
CA SER A 745 9.27 -18.37 18.84
C SER A 745 7.88 -18.94 18.56
N LEU A 746 7.25 -18.59 17.44
CA LEU A 746 5.94 -19.15 17.08
C LEU A 746 6.03 -20.62 16.68
N LEU A 747 7.06 -20.99 15.89
CA LEU A 747 7.29 -22.38 15.49
C LEU A 747 7.52 -23.25 16.72
N TRP A 748 8.31 -22.78 17.67
CA TRP A 748 8.54 -23.50 18.92
C TRP A 748 7.25 -23.67 19.71
N ARG A 749 6.46 -22.61 19.92
CA ARG A 749 5.14 -22.70 20.59
C ARG A 749 4.17 -23.64 19.88
N ALA A 750 4.19 -23.68 18.56
CA ALA A 750 3.41 -24.60 17.76
C ALA A 750 3.86 -26.06 17.94
N ARG A 751 5.15 -26.30 18.23
CA ARG A 751 5.68 -27.63 18.61
C ARG A 751 5.35 -28.01 20.04
N LEU A 752 5.36 -27.04 20.97
CA LEU A 752 4.98 -27.22 22.37
C LEU A 752 3.47 -27.49 22.56
N SER A 753 2.66 -27.32 21.51
CA SER A 753 1.22 -27.51 21.57
C SER A 753 0.79 -28.56 20.55
N ASP A 754 -0.29 -29.30 20.84
CA ASP A 754 -0.99 -30.13 19.84
C ASP A 754 -1.67 -29.29 18.73
N SER A 755 -1.32 -28.01 18.65
CA SER A 755 -1.87 -27.05 17.70
C SER A 755 -1.32 -27.22 16.28
N TRP A 756 -0.43 -28.19 16.04
CA TRP A 756 0.03 -28.52 14.70
C TRP A 756 -0.30 -29.98 14.35
N ARG A 757 -1.28 -30.16 13.44
CA ARG A 757 -1.58 -31.45 12.82
C ARG A 757 -0.91 -31.50 11.44
N GLY A 758 0.19 -32.25 11.31
CA GLY A 758 0.99 -32.39 10.09
C GLY A 758 2.50 -32.19 10.35
N GLU A 759 3.30 -32.16 9.29
CA GLU A 759 4.73 -31.85 9.38
C GLU A 759 4.93 -30.36 9.75
N LEU A 760 5.72 -30.09 10.78
CA LEU A 760 6.09 -28.73 11.16
C LEU A 760 6.95 -28.09 10.05
N PRO A 761 6.80 -26.78 9.78
CA PRO A 761 7.73 -26.05 8.93
C PRO A 761 9.16 -26.24 9.43
N SER A 762 10.13 -26.38 8.51
CA SER A 762 11.52 -26.64 8.88
C SER A 762 12.08 -25.46 9.70
N ALA A 763 12.49 -25.73 10.94
CA ALA A 763 13.23 -24.76 11.74
C ALA A 763 14.57 -24.37 11.08
N GLY A 764 15.12 -25.24 10.23
CA GLY A 764 16.30 -24.94 9.41
C GLY A 764 16.09 -23.75 8.46
N ASP A 765 14.88 -23.51 7.99
CA ASP A 765 14.58 -22.35 7.13
C ASP A 765 14.67 -21.03 7.92
N ILE A 766 14.36 -21.05 9.23
CA ILE A 766 14.55 -19.89 10.11
C ILE A 766 16.04 -19.65 10.30
N LEU A 767 16.79 -20.69 10.68
CA LEU A 767 18.23 -20.58 10.93
C LEU A 767 18.99 -20.12 9.68
N ALA A 768 18.62 -20.60 8.49
CA ALA A 768 19.23 -20.19 7.23
C ALA A 768 18.92 -18.74 6.82
N SER A 769 17.91 -18.11 7.43
CA SER A 769 17.53 -16.71 7.16
C SER A 769 18.25 -15.68 8.05
N VAL A 770 19.13 -16.15 8.94
CA VAL A 770 19.83 -15.34 9.94
C VAL A 770 21.33 -15.59 9.84
N GLU A 771 22.13 -14.53 9.99
CA GLU A 771 23.58 -14.65 9.99
C GLU A 771 24.07 -15.52 11.16
N ARG A 772 25.13 -16.30 10.92
CA ARG A 772 25.65 -17.24 11.90
C ARG A 772 26.10 -16.57 13.19
N ASP A 773 26.68 -15.38 13.11
CA ASP A 773 27.11 -14.63 14.30
C ASP A 773 25.92 -14.15 15.14
N VAL A 774 24.77 -13.85 14.53
CA VAL A 774 23.54 -13.50 15.27
C VAL A 774 22.99 -14.72 16.02
N LEU A 775 23.20 -15.94 15.51
CA LEU A 775 22.77 -17.19 16.14
C LEU A 775 23.73 -17.66 17.24
N GLU A 776 25.04 -17.62 17.00
CA GLU A 776 26.05 -18.25 17.85
C GLU A 776 26.82 -17.26 18.73
N ARG A 777 26.88 -15.99 18.33
CA ARG A 777 27.62 -14.92 19.02
C ARG A 777 26.81 -13.61 19.12
N PRO A 778 25.57 -13.67 19.59
CA PRO A 778 24.68 -12.51 19.63
C PRO A 778 25.27 -11.39 20.50
N ALA A 779 25.05 -10.15 20.05
CA ALA A 779 25.50 -8.97 20.77
C ALA A 779 24.69 -8.68 22.05
N THR A 780 23.46 -9.21 22.17
CA THR A 780 22.57 -8.95 23.30
C THR A 780 21.96 -10.22 23.87
N ALA A 781 21.70 -10.23 25.18
CA ALA A 781 21.00 -11.32 25.85
C ALA A 781 19.61 -11.61 25.24
N PHE A 782 18.89 -10.56 24.82
CA PHE A 782 17.58 -10.68 24.16
C PHE A 782 17.68 -11.49 22.86
N THR A 783 18.64 -11.16 21.99
CA THR A 783 18.90 -11.90 20.76
C THR A 783 19.31 -13.34 21.07
N ALA A 784 20.15 -13.52 22.11
CA ALA A 784 20.64 -14.82 22.52
C ALA A 784 19.53 -15.76 23.02
N LEU A 785 18.57 -15.27 23.80
CA LEU A 785 17.40 -16.05 24.21
C LEU A 785 16.61 -16.53 22.99
N HIS A 786 16.35 -15.65 22.02
CA HIS A 786 15.57 -16.01 20.83
C HIS A 786 16.35 -16.93 19.88
N ALA A 787 17.68 -16.80 19.80
CA ALA A 787 18.54 -17.76 19.13
C ALA A 787 18.44 -19.14 19.80
N ALA A 788 18.53 -19.21 21.13
CA ALA A 788 18.40 -20.47 21.87
C ALA A 788 17.04 -21.15 21.61
N VAL A 789 15.94 -20.39 21.58
CA VAL A 789 14.61 -20.92 21.23
C VAL A 789 14.58 -21.50 19.82
N ALA A 790 15.12 -20.79 18.83
CA ALA A 790 15.14 -21.24 17.44
C ALA A 790 16.02 -22.49 17.23
N LEU A 791 17.19 -22.53 17.88
CA LEU A 791 18.09 -23.69 17.84
C LEU A 791 17.47 -24.92 18.51
N THR A 792 16.74 -24.72 19.61
CA THR A 792 15.96 -25.78 20.28
C THR A 792 14.88 -26.34 19.36
N ALA A 793 14.14 -25.45 18.67
CA ALA A 793 13.12 -25.87 17.72
C ALA A 793 13.71 -26.71 16.55
N ALA A 794 14.95 -26.41 16.16
CA ALA A 794 15.70 -27.15 15.14
C ALA A 794 16.37 -28.43 15.65
N GLY A 795 16.48 -28.63 16.97
CA GLY A 795 17.24 -29.73 17.56
C GLY A 795 18.75 -29.61 17.34
N ASP A 796 19.28 -28.40 17.08
CA ASP A 796 20.72 -28.19 16.85
C ASP A 796 21.47 -28.07 18.19
N LEU A 797 21.73 -29.22 18.80
CA LEU A 797 22.44 -29.32 20.08
C LEU A 797 23.86 -28.72 20.00
N ALA A 798 24.55 -28.89 18.87
CA ALA A 798 25.90 -28.38 18.70
C ALA A 798 25.93 -26.84 18.68
N ALA A 799 24.97 -26.20 18.00
CA ALA A 799 24.85 -24.75 18.01
C ALA A 799 24.41 -24.21 19.37
N LEU A 800 23.52 -24.90 20.10
CA LEU A 800 23.16 -24.53 21.47
C LEU A 800 24.38 -24.51 22.40
N HIS A 801 25.27 -25.50 22.31
CA HIS A 801 26.50 -25.52 23.08
C HIS A 801 27.46 -24.38 22.70
N ARG A 802 27.58 -24.04 21.41
CA ARG A 802 28.39 -22.89 20.98
C ARG A 802 27.84 -21.57 21.52
N LEU A 803 26.52 -21.39 21.48
CA LEU A 803 25.86 -20.22 22.05
C LEU A 803 26.06 -20.12 23.56
N ARG A 804 25.95 -21.24 24.30
CA ARG A 804 26.28 -21.31 25.73
C ARG A 804 27.71 -20.86 25.99
N ASP A 805 28.67 -21.41 25.26
CA ASP A 805 30.10 -21.13 25.45
C ASP A 805 30.43 -19.65 25.19
N HIS A 806 29.79 -19.04 24.19
CA HIS A 806 29.86 -17.59 23.97
C HIS A 806 29.25 -16.81 25.14
N ALA A 807 28.05 -17.17 25.56
CA ALA A 807 27.33 -16.48 26.64
C ALA A 807 28.10 -16.48 27.96
N LEU A 808 28.86 -17.53 28.27
CA LEU A 808 29.74 -17.60 29.46
C LEU A 808 30.84 -16.52 29.47
N GLY A 809 31.29 -16.09 28.29
CA GLY A 809 32.33 -15.07 28.12
C GLY A 809 31.81 -13.66 27.80
N ALA A 810 30.49 -13.48 27.73
CA ALA A 810 29.84 -12.22 27.36
C ALA A 810 29.46 -11.38 28.61
N ASP A 811 28.40 -10.58 28.50
CA ASP A 811 27.88 -9.77 29.60
C ASP A 811 27.27 -10.61 30.74
N ASP A 812 27.05 -9.98 31.90
CA ASP A 812 26.56 -10.66 33.11
C ASP A 812 25.19 -11.33 32.90
N VAL A 813 24.31 -10.75 32.09
CA VAL A 813 22.99 -11.33 31.81
C VAL A 813 23.13 -12.56 30.92
N GLN A 814 23.97 -12.50 29.89
CA GLN A 814 24.26 -13.66 29.06
C GLN A 814 24.89 -14.80 29.88
N ARG A 815 25.87 -14.48 30.73
CA ARG A 815 26.55 -15.48 31.56
C ARG A 815 25.63 -16.13 32.60
N GLU A 816 24.81 -15.33 33.28
CA GLU A 816 24.00 -15.82 34.42
C GLU A 816 22.61 -16.31 34.03
N VAL A 817 22.08 -15.90 32.86
CA VAL A 817 20.72 -16.26 32.42
C VAL A 817 20.73 -17.06 31.13
N VAL A 818 21.45 -16.60 30.09
CA VAL A 818 21.41 -17.23 28.76
C VAL A 818 22.20 -18.54 28.73
N ALA A 819 23.38 -18.61 29.35
CA ALA A 819 24.15 -19.85 29.40
C ALA A 819 23.38 -21.00 30.11
N PRO A 820 22.80 -20.80 31.32
CA PRO A 820 21.95 -21.82 31.93
C PRO A 820 20.68 -22.13 31.13
N LEU A 821 20.11 -21.13 30.42
CA LEU A 821 18.97 -21.36 29.53
C LEU A 821 19.34 -22.32 28.39
N CYS A 822 20.51 -22.13 27.78
CA CYS A 822 21.02 -23.01 26.73
C CYS A 822 21.24 -24.44 27.25
N GLU A 823 21.69 -24.61 28.50
CA GLU A 823 21.84 -25.93 29.14
C GLU A 823 20.49 -26.60 29.37
N ALA A 824 19.50 -25.87 29.87
CA ALA A 824 18.16 -26.40 30.08
C ALA A 824 17.47 -26.79 28.75
N PHE A 825 17.69 -26.01 27.70
CA PHE A 825 17.22 -26.32 26.35
C PHE A 825 17.97 -27.48 25.71
N ALA A 826 19.29 -27.61 25.93
CA ALA A 826 20.06 -28.78 25.51
C ALA A 826 19.53 -30.05 26.18
N ALA A 827 19.27 -30.02 27.49
CA ALA A 827 18.63 -31.12 28.22
C ALA A 827 17.25 -31.47 27.64
N LEU A 828 16.48 -30.48 27.19
CA LEU A 828 15.20 -30.72 26.52
C LEU A 828 15.36 -31.44 25.18
N VAL A 829 16.32 -31.04 24.36
CA VAL A 829 16.63 -31.67 23.05
C VAL A 829 17.13 -33.12 23.25
N GLU A 830 17.86 -33.38 24.33
CA GLU A 830 18.34 -34.69 24.74
C GLU A 830 17.29 -35.54 25.47
N GLU A 831 16.04 -35.06 25.57
CA GLU A 831 14.93 -35.73 26.27
C GLU A 831 15.17 -35.96 27.78
N ARG A 832 16.11 -35.22 28.39
CA ARG A 832 16.34 -35.17 29.85
C ARG A 832 15.37 -34.19 30.51
N PHE A 833 14.08 -34.51 30.44
CA PHE A 833 12.98 -33.60 30.80
C PHE A 833 13.00 -33.14 32.27
N HIS A 834 13.50 -33.96 33.20
CA HIS A 834 13.61 -33.57 34.61
C HIS A 834 14.66 -32.46 34.82
N ASP A 835 15.81 -32.59 34.17
CA ASP A 835 16.89 -31.59 34.25
C ASP A 835 16.47 -30.29 33.55
N ALA A 836 15.83 -30.40 32.38
CA ALA A 836 15.27 -29.26 31.67
C ALA A 836 14.24 -28.51 32.53
N ALA A 837 13.30 -29.23 33.17
CA ALA A 837 12.31 -28.61 34.04
C ALA A 837 12.94 -27.91 35.25
N HIS A 838 13.94 -28.51 35.90
CA HIS A 838 14.64 -27.87 37.01
C HIS A 838 15.37 -26.60 36.58
N GLY A 839 16.11 -26.64 35.46
CA GLY A 839 16.84 -25.49 34.96
C GLY A 839 15.92 -24.33 34.56
N LEU A 840 14.81 -24.62 33.88
CA LEU A 840 13.86 -23.61 33.44
C LEU A 840 13.11 -22.94 34.62
N ASP A 841 12.72 -23.72 35.63
CA ASP A 841 12.06 -23.21 36.84
C ASP A 841 12.96 -22.22 37.60
N ALA A 842 14.26 -22.54 37.72
CA ALA A 842 15.24 -21.67 38.36
C ALA A 842 15.47 -20.33 37.63
N LEU A 843 15.20 -20.28 36.32
CA LEU A 843 15.42 -19.09 35.49
C LEU A 843 14.26 -18.11 35.49
N LEU A 844 13.02 -18.55 35.77
CA LEU A 844 11.83 -17.69 35.69
C LEU A 844 11.96 -16.37 36.49
N PRO A 845 12.47 -16.34 37.75
CA PRO A 845 12.56 -15.11 38.53
C PRO A 845 13.55 -14.07 37.96
N VAL A 846 14.57 -14.52 37.23
CA VAL A 846 15.65 -13.67 36.69
C VAL A 846 15.49 -13.36 35.21
N LEU A 847 14.55 -14.01 34.52
CA LEU A 847 14.35 -13.91 33.07
C LEU A 847 14.07 -12.48 32.59
N ARG A 848 13.48 -11.62 33.44
CA ARG A 848 13.25 -10.20 33.13
C ARG A 848 14.54 -9.43 32.79
N ARG A 849 15.70 -9.88 33.31
CA ARG A 849 17.01 -9.26 33.04
C ARG A 849 17.41 -9.33 31.56
N VAL A 850 16.85 -10.28 30.81
CA VAL A 850 17.11 -10.46 29.37
C VAL A 850 16.50 -9.34 28.52
N GLY A 851 15.53 -8.60 29.06
CA GLY A 851 14.76 -7.61 28.30
C GLY A 851 13.65 -8.25 27.46
N GLY A 852 13.07 -7.45 26.55
CA GLY A 852 11.87 -7.81 25.77
C GLY A 852 10.56 -7.59 26.55
N SER A 853 9.45 -8.05 26.00
CA SER A 853 8.13 -8.01 26.64
C SER A 853 7.82 -9.30 27.40
N ALA A 854 6.82 -9.26 28.29
CA ALA A 854 6.33 -10.44 29.00
C ALA A 854 5.90 -11.56 28.02
N ALA A 855 5.18 -11.21 26.96
CA ALA A 855 4.75 -12.15 25.92
C ALA A 855 5.93 -12.83 25.18
N GLN A 856 7.05 -12.13 24.98
CA GLN A 856 8.24 -12.72 24.35
C GLN A 856 8.93 -13.73 25.28
N ARG A 857 9.06 -13.39 26.57
CA ARG A 857 9.64 -14.26 27.60
C ARG A 857 8.78 -15.45 27.98
N GLU A 858 7.45 -15.34 27.82
CA GLU A 858 6.48 -16.40 28.12
C GLU A 858 6.82 -17.74 27.44
N VAL A 859 7.57 -17.73 26.34
CA VAL A 859 8.04 -18.94 25.65
C VAL A 859 8.84 -19.89 26.56
N VAL A 860 9.59 -19.34 27.51
CA VAL A 860 10.40 -20.12 28.46
C VAL A 860 9.49 -20.81 29.48
N GLU A 861 8.47 -20.11 29.96
CA GLU A 861 7.45 -20.67 30.86
C GLU A 861 6.61 -21.76 30.16
N GLU A 862 6.27 -21.57 28.88
CA GLU A 862 5.60 -22.59 28.08
C GLU A 862 6.49 -23.81 27.84
N THR A 863 7.80 -23.60 27.71
CA THR A 863 8.79 -24.68 27.59
C THR A 863 8.92 -25.46 28.89
N LEU A 864 8.89 -24.78 30.04
CA LEU A 864 8.85 -25.42 31.37
C LEU A 864 7.61 -26.30 31.49
N LEU A 865 6.44 -25.81 31.09
CA LEU A 865 5.21 -26.60 31.11
C LEU A 865 5.37 -27.90 30.30
N TYR A 866 5.92 -27.81 29.10
CA TYR A 866 6.20 -28.99 28.26
C TYR A 866 7.19 -29.96 28.91
N ALA A 867 8.27 -29.45 29.52
CA ALA A 867 9.24 -30.27 30.23
C ALA A 867 8.61 -30.98 31.44
N LEU A 868 7.77 -30.30 32.23
CA LEU A 868 7.07 -30.87 33.37
C LEU A 868 6.11 -32.00 32.97
N VAL A 869 5.32 -31.79 31.91
CA VAL A 869 4.41 -32.82 31.38
C VAL A 869 5.20 -34.02 30.86
N SER A 870 6.27 -33.78 30.09
CA SER A 870 7.11 -34.83 29.52
C SER A 870 7.89 -35.61 30.59
N ALA A 871 8.22 -34.98 31.72
CA ALA A 871 8.82 -35.62 32.90
C ALA A 871 7.81 -36.34 33.81
N GLY A 872 6.51 -36.34 33.48
CA GLY A 872 5.46 -36.93 34.32
C GLY A 872 5.16 -36.16 35.61
N ARG A 873 5.62 -34.91 35.74
CA ARG A 873 5.40 -34.05 36.92
C ARG A 873 4.06 -33.30 36.81
N CYS A 874 2.97 -34.05 36.68
CA CYS A 874 1.62 -33.50 36.41
C CYS A 874 1.13 -32.51 37.47
N ASP A 875 1.46 -32.70 38.75
CA ASP A 875 1.06 -31.76 39.81
C ASP A 875 1.76 -30.40 39.69
N ALA A 876 3.03 -30.39 39.31
CA ALA A 876 3.77 -29.15 39.07
C ALA A 876 3.24 -28.44 37.81
N ALA A 877 2.98 -29.20 36.74
CA ALA A 877 2.36 -28.67 35.52
C ALA A 877 0.96 -28.07 35.81
N ARG A 878 0.17 -28.71 36.67
CA ARG A 878 -1.16 -28.25 37.08
C ARG A 878 -1.08 -26.93 37.85
N ARG A 879 -0.17 -26.81 38.83
CA ARG A 879 0.06 -25.56 39.56
C ARG A 879 0.47 -24.42 38.63
N LEU A 880 1.41 -24.67 37.72
CA LEU A 880 1.85 -23.67 36.74
C LEU A 880 0.69 -23.21 35.83
N LEU A 881 -0.17 -24.12 35.39
CA LEU A 881 -1.35 -23.78 34.59
C LEU A 881 -2.40 -23.00 35.39
N ASP A 882 -2.59 -23.34 36.67
CA ASP A 882 -3.48 -22.58 37.57
C ASP A 882 -2.98 -21.14 37.74
N GLU A 883 -1.70 -20.93 38.03
CA GLU A 883 -1.08 -19.60 38.13
C GLU A 883 -1.17 -18.80 36.82
N ARG A 884 -1.01 -19.48 35.67
CA ARG A 884 -1.18 -18.85 34.34
C ARG A 884 -2.62 -18.42 34.11
N LEU A 885 -3.61 -19.26 34.46
CA LEU A 885 -5.04 -18.98 34.28
C LEU A 885 -5.55 -17.90 35.23
N GLU A 886 -4.96 -17.76 36.41
CA GLU A 886 -5.21 -16.65 37.33
C GLU A 886 -4.70 -15.32 36.77
N ARG A 887 -3.53 -15.31 36.11
CA ARG A 887 -2.98 -14.11 35.47
C ARG A 887 -3.73 -13.71 34.21
N LYS A 888 -4.05 -14.69 33.35
CA LYS A 888 -4.59 -14.47 32.00
C LYS A 888 -5.47 -15.64 31.58
N HIS A 889 -6.74 -15.35 31.29
CA HIS A 889 -7.64 -16.36 30.74
C HIS A 889 -7.20 -16.77 29.33
N ALA A 890 -6.84 -18.04 29.14
CA ALA A 890 -6.55 -18.63 27.83
C ALA A 890 -7.28 -19.98 27.66
N PRO A 891 -8.15 -20.14 26.64
CA PRO A 891 -8.77 -21.42 26.31
C PRO A 891 -7.79 -22.60 26.17
N ARG A 892 -6.62 -22.36 25.58
CA ARG A 892 -5.56 -23.37 25.44
C ARG A 892 -5.09 -23.91 26.79
N ASP A 893 -4.78 -23.02 27.74
CA ASP A 893 -4.26 -23.41 29.05
C ASP A 893 -5.33 -24.17 29.86
N ARG A 894 -6.61 -23.80 29.73
CA ARG A 894 -7.74 -24.58 30.29
C ARG A 894 -7.81 -26.00 29.74
N ARG A 895 -7.67 -26.15 28.41
CA ARG A 895 -7.67 -27.47 27.77
C ARG A 895 -6.48 -28.30 28.24
N LEU A 896 -5.28 -27.73 28.27
CA LEU A 896 -4.07 -28.42 28.73
C LEU A 896 -4.24 -28.90 30.18
N ARG A 897 -4.77 -28.03 31.05
CA ARG A 897 -5.04 -28.37 32.44
C ARG A 897 -6.04 -29.52 32.59
N ALA A 898 -7.10 -29.52 31.80
CA ALA A 898 -8.11 -30.58 31.80
C ALA A 898 -7.58 -31.91 31.24
N GLY A 899 -6.55 -31.87 30.40
CA GLY A 899 -5.91 -33.06 29.82
C GLY A 899 -4.85 -33.72 30.70
N LEU A 900 -4.45 -33.11 31.82
CA LEU A 900 -3.45 -33.70 32.72
C LEU A 900 -4.04 -34.90 33.49
N PRO A 901 -3.32 -36.04 33.56
CA PRO A 901 -3.71 -37.19 34.39
C PRO A 901 -3.98 -36.78 35.83
N VAL A 902 -5.06 -37.31 36.43
CA VAL A 902 -5.42 -37.06 37.83
C VAL A 902 -4.34 -37.59 38.76
#